data_AF-A0A846F1Z7-F1
#
_entry.id   AF-A0A846F1Z7-F1
#
_cell.length_a   1.000
_cell.length_b   1.000
_cell.length_c   1.000
_cell.angle_alpha   90.00
_cell.angle_beta   90.00
_cell.angle_gamma   90.00
#
_symmetry.space_group_name_H-M   'P 1'
#
loop_
_entity.id
_entity.type
_entity.pdbx_description
1 polymer ?
#
loop_
_entity_poly.entity_id
_entity_poly.type
_entity_poly.pdbx_seq_one_letter_code
_entity_poly.pdbx_strand_id
1 'polypeptide(L)'
;MNVKQAKIYFSLGKALAKKREWKEAIAAYRQAIEREQNFADAYHFLGDALVETGDQTEAINVYKKAVEINPELWEVYHKLGNLLPEIGELEEAIINYHKSIELKSDFCWSYNNLGDVLVKLEKWEEAVSAYRRAIELNPDFAWTYDNLGDVLVKLGNWEEAIATYRQFMEIQPNFSPKVEEKFNQALHQQVKGRLEQALSCYRQAIEKDPTDVESYQKALEIKPDDAELYIGLGNAWYDKREYQKAFDAYQKALQIQPNLVKIEENAIVFAACQQALKIHSGVLKIEVENSKLSHTETTTENWQKYRNLAQEKIATENQEETVAIDEKLISLIYEECIGNCIKGWIFKQQGSTKILTINLYIDRRKVSQIICNDYNKSKINDLEKGKYGFEFTIPDEYLDGKEHKLEIKSLDNQQIILHRNFSLQIKGNIDVVNSMRIEGWIVDINSPHNSLELDVYVNGLKYQSIVANLQRDDVGEIFGFSKLGFFVNLSEERLRGSEIVLTLKDSYLPILNTPIMAISQEAKTHTISLLNQKVSGFDFLTDGEKQWLTKVVFPNLKNFIRHQQKNEQQLFNAKTYHQLSLWRSVKQEAPLNVIVPVYRNLKVTQQCLERVIQSQRNRPYKITVINDCSPEPEIHTYLDELANSGQIKLIKHAKNEGFVRSVNNGMMSDTQSDVVLLNSDAYVTDYWLDYLREAVYKEERIATGTPFSNNATIFSYPINCQETEDIPKDLTLEELAQICRQVNQNVTIEVPSGHGFCLYIRRDALREVGYFDAETWGKGYGEEVDWCQRALDLGWRHIAATGVFIQHVGSQSFVGDKTDLLNRSLKLIRKKYPEYDLVIQEFIKSDPFATARRNIDLERLKRCGNSFILMINHNLGGGTETHLQDLVVLLESENIIGLVLKPYAESKDWVELTAPKLDLLARYNLSNDGKTLIQDLQNLGVFHIHIHHTIGFSKNFLDKLLKELALNYDVTLHDYASICPRVSLSQAEGKYCQEPPIQVCELCIEEHGAHNSLQKLYEEIDSMEIWRSNSESLLKKARKIFVPSQDMATRMSKYFPELEFTLRYHPEVRKTITLHSQNDDKSNIRIGLIGGISEIKGLNTLYNCASYAAKIKKDIEFIVIGKTANNSLFEKLSNVSIYGAYKPEELNELISKSKLDVAAFFSTWPETYCYTLSEALENGLYPFVFDIGAVGERVRKLGLGYLIEPDVNVASLVDALYSFANQCRQQEDTVNIGNDYSDLFMNKYYNL
;
A
#
# COMPACT_ATOMS: atom_id res chain seq x y z
N MET A 1 29.49 25.95 55.97
CA MET A 1 30.20 26.15 54.68
C MET A 1 29.71 25.21 53.58
N ASN A 2 29.33 23.94 53.87
CA ASN A 2 28.94 22.96 52.84
C ASN A 2 27.69 23.30 52.00
N VAL A 3 26.58 23.74 52.59
CA VAL A 3 25.31 24.02 51.87
C VAL A 3 25.44 25.14 50.82
N LYS A 4 26.15 26.24 51.15
CA LYS A 4 26.38 27.32 50.17
C LYS A 4 27.21 26.83 48.98
N GLN A 5 28.19 25.96 49.24
CA GLN A 5 29.04 25.39 48.20
C GLN A 5 28.29 24.38 47.33
N ALA A 6 27.38 23.57 47.92
CA ALA A 6 26.47 22.70 47.20
C ALA A 6 25.60 23.48 46.21
N LYS A 7 24.98 24.60 46.65
CA LYS A 7 24.18 25.47 45.77
C LYS A 7 24.97 26.11 44.64
N ILE A 8 26.24 26.45 44.85
CA ILE A 8 27.13 26.98 43.80
C ILE A 8 27.39 25.91 42.74
N TYR A 9 27.78 24.71 43.15
CA TYR A 9 28.01 23.60 42.21
C TYR A 9 26.74 23.18 41.47
N PHE A 10 25.59 23.20 42.14
CA PHE A 10 24.30 22.98 41.50
C PHE A 10 23.98 24.04 40.44
N SER A 11 24.22 25.32 40.74
CA SER A 11 24.03 26.42 39.79
C SER A 11 24.98 26.31 38.59
N LEU A 12 26.24 25.89 38.84
CA LEU A 12 27.21 25.60 37.79
C LEU A 12 26.76 24.44 36.91
N GLY A 13 26.27 23.35 37.50
CA GLY A 13 25.73 22.21 36.76
C GLY A 13 24.57 22.62 35.86
N LYS A 14 23.64 23.45 36.34
CA LYS A 14 22.54 23.99 35.52
C LYS A 14 23.03 24.85 34.36
N ALA A 15 24.05 25.68 34.59
CA ALA A 15 24.63 26.50 33.53
C ALA A 15 25.35 25.66 32.45
N LEU A 16 26.05 24.60 32.85
CA LEU A 16 26.72 23.66 31.95
C LEU A 16 25.72 22.82 31.15
N ALA A 17 24.67 22.33 31.81
CA ALA A 17 23.58 21.61 31.16
C ALA A 17 22.88 22.46 30.09
N LYS A 18 22.64 23.76 30.35
CA LYS A 18 22.12 24.69 29.33
C LYS A 18 23.03 24.81 28.10
N LYS A 19 24.34 24.68 28.27
CA LYS A 19 25.33 24.66 27.18
C LYS A 19 25.49 23.29 26.50
N ARG A 20 24.74 22.27 26.95
CA ARG A 20 24.88 20.86 26.53
C ARG A 20 26.26 20.26 26.83
N GLU A 21 26.98 20.81 27.81
CA GLU A 21 28.24 20.28 28.34
C GLU A 21 27.94 19.21 29.40
N TRP A 22 27.38 18.08 28.97
CA TRP A 22 26.75 17.10 29.86
C TRP A 22 27.71 16.42 30.84
N LYS A 23 28.94 16.12 30.42
CA LYS A 23 29.95 15.45 31.28
C LYS A 23 30.37 16.35 32.44
N GLU A 24 30.59 17.62 32.14
CA GLU A 24 30.95 18.65 33.11
C GLU A 24 29.77 18.98 34.03
N ALA A 25 28.55 19.01 33.49
CA ALA A 25 27.33 19.18 34.29
C ALA A 25 27.15 18.03 35.29
N ILE A 26 27.30 16.78 34.87
CA ILE A 26 27.27 15.59 35.74
C ILE A 26 28.31 15.71 36.87
N ALA A 27 29.55 16.10 36.52
CA ALA A 27 30.61 16.29 37.52
C ALA A 27 30.23 17.39 38.55
N ALA A 28 29.67 18.50 38.10
CA ALA A 28 29.22 19.58 38.97
C ALA A 28 28.05 19.16 39.87
N TYR A 29 27.06 18.43 39.35
CA TYR A 29 25.95 17.91 40.18
C TYR A 29 26.42 16.89 41.21
N ARG A 30 27.34 15.99 40.86
CA ARG A 30 27.95 15.05 41.83
C ARG A 30 28.70 15.79 42.93
N GLN A 31 29.41 16.88 42.61
CA GLN A 31 30.04 17.74 43.61
C GLN A 31 29.01 18.44 44.50
N ALA A 32 27.86 18.84 43.98
CA ALA A 32 26.77 19.39 44.80
C ALA A 32 26.24 18.36 45.81
N ILE A 33 26.01 17.12 45.35
CA ILE A 33 25.53 15.99 46.16
C ILE A 33 26.56 15.59 47.24
N GLU A 34 27.85 15.58 46.91
CA GLU A 34 28.91 15.25 47.89
C GLU A 34 28.93 16.22 49.08
N ARG A 35 28.60 17.49 48.84
CA ARG A 35 28.54 18.51 49.90
C ARG A 35 27.22 18.53 50.66
N GLU A 36 26.13 18.09 50.02
CA GLU A 36 24.79 18.04 50.58
C GLU A 36 24.03 16.80 50.08
N GLN A 37 24.06 15.72 50.87
CA GLN A 37 23.48 14.43 50.51
C GLN A 37 21.94 14.44 50.44
N ASN A 38 21.28 15.42 51.08
CA ASN A 38 19.82 15.58 51.06
C ASN A 38 19.37 16.68 50.08
N PHE A 39 20.04 16.79 48.93
CA PHE A 39 19.75 17.82 47.93
C PHE A 39 18.95 17.25 46.75
N ALA A 40 17.63 17.12 46.93
CA ALA A 40 16.74 16.47 45.96
C ALA A 40 16.87 17.04 44.53
N ASP A 41 16.94 18.37 44.38
CA ASP A 41 17.11 19.01 43.07
C ASP A 41 18.44 18.59 42.39
N ALA A 42 19.54 18.49 43.14
CA ALA A 42 20.81 18.07 42.57
C ALA A 42 20.77 16.62 42.06
N TYR A 43 20.03 15.73 42.73
CA TYR A 43 19.75 14.39 42.21
C TYR A 43 18.83 14.45 40.97
N HIS A 44 17.72 15.19 41.01
CA HIS A 44 16.83 15.35 39.84
C HIS A 44 17.60 15.80 38.59
N PHE A 45 18.33 16.91 38.67
CA PHE A 45 19.07 17.45 37.51
C PHE A 45 20.28 16.60 37.11
N LEU A 46 20.86 15.80 38.03
CA LEU A 46 21.85 14.79 37.67
C LEU A 46 21.21 13.67 36.85
N GLY A 47 20.02 13.21 37.24
CA GLY A 47 19.25 12.22 36.48
C GLY A 47 18.97 12.72 35.05
N ASP A 48 18.56 13.98 34.89
CA ASP A 48 18.34 14.60 33.57
C ASP A 48 19.60 14.54 32.71
N ALA A 49 20.74 14.94 33.26
CA ALA A 49 22.00 14.93 32.53
C ALA A 49 22.48 13.51 32.18
N LEU A 50 22.21 12.52 33.03
CA LEU A 50 22.56 11.11 32.77
C LEU A 50 21.73 10.52 31.63
N VAL A 51 20.43 10.84 31.55
CA VAL A 51 19.55 10.45 30.43
C VAL A 51 20.11 10.97 29.11
N GLU A 52 20.53 12.25 29.07
CA GLU A 52 21.12 12.86 27.87
C GLU A 52 22.45 12.20 27.43
N THR A 53 23.20 11.63 28.37
CA THR A 53 24.43 10.88 28.07
C THR A 53 24.21 9.38 27.79
N GLY A 54 22.98 8.89 27.91
CA GLY A 54 22.60 7.51 27.64
C GLY A 54 22.81 6.52 28.81
N ASP A 55 23.14 7.00 30.02
CA ASP A 55 23.27 6.13 31.21
C ASP A 55 21.94 6.04 31.98
N GLN A 56 21.01 5.28 31.40
CA GLN A 56 19.64 5.18 31.89
C GLN A 56 19.54 4.47 33.25
N THR A 57 20.41 3.48 33.49
CA THR A 57 20.42 2.72 34.75
C THR A 57 20.87 3.60 35.92
N GLU A 58 21.92 4.41 35.74
CA GLU A 58 22.33 5.36 36.78
C GLU A 58 21.26 6.46 36.98
N ALA A 59 20.66 6.96 35.89
CA ALA A 59 19.60 7.95 35.97
C ALA A 59 18.41 7.50 36.84
N ILE A 60 17.92 6.27 36.65
CA ILE A 60 16.83 5.71 37.46
C ILE A 60 17.18 5.68 38.96
N ASN A 61 18.40 5.24 39.31
CA ASN A 61 18.84 5.18 40.70
C ASN A 61 18.91 6.58 41.34
N VAL A 62 19.42 7.54 40.60
CA VAL A 62 19.52 8.94 41.03
C VAL A 62 18.13 9.58 41.17
N TYR A 63 17.19 9.32 40.26
CA TYR A 63 15.81 9.77 40.40
C TYR A 63 15.09 9.13 41.58
N LYS A 64 15.27 7.82 41.83
CA LYS A 64 14.73 7.13 43.02
C LYS A 64 15.24 7.80 44.30
N LYS A 65 16.51 8.23 44.34
CA LYS A 65 17.06 9.02 45.46
C LYS A 65 16.44 10.41 45.56
N ALA A 66 16.19 11.10 44.45
CA ALA A 66 15.54 12.42 44.47
C ALA A 66 14.15 12.36 45.11
N VAL A 67 13.32 11.37 44.76
CA VAL A 67 11.96 11.21 45.32
C VAL A 67 11.95 10.64 46.74
N GLU A 68 12.98 9.88 47.13
CA GLU A 68 13.18 9.46 48.53
C GLU A 68 13.45 10.67 49.45
N ILE A 69 14.19 11.66 48.95
CA ILE A 69 14.51 12.90 49.67
C ILE A 69 13.34 13.88 49.64
N ASN A 70 12.69 14.05 48.48
CA ASN A 70 11.52 14.92 48.31
C ASN A 70 10.38 14.19 47.55
N PRO A 71 9.37 13.67 48.27
CA PRO A 71 8.25 12.95 47.68
C PRO A 71 7.25 13.80 46.88
N GLU A 72 7.40 15.12 46.82
CA GLU A 72 6.47 16.02 46.13
C GLU A 72 6.91 16.34 44.67
N LEU A 73 7.95 15.67 44.16
CA LEU A 73 8.51 15.90 42.83
C LEU A 73 7.77 15.13 41.73
N TRP A 74 6.60 15.65 41.32
CA TRP A 74 5.77 15.03 40.27
C TRP A 74 6.51 14.85 38.93
N GLU A 75 7.44 15.76 38.58
CA GLU A 75 8.25 15.67 37.35
C GLU A 75 9.15 14.44 37.37
N VAL A 76 9.73 14.13 38.53
CA VAL A 76 10.66 13.00 38.69
C VAL A 76 9.92 11.68 38.63
N TYR A 77 8.72 11.61 39.24
CA TYR A 77 7.84 10.45 39.08
C TYR A 77 7.43 10.23 37.61
N HIS A 78 7.11 11.30 36.87
CA HIS A 78 6.85 11.20 35.43
C HIS A 78 8.07 10.68 34.64
N LYS A 79 9.27 11.22 34.91
CA LYS A 79 10.52 10.80 34.27
C LYS A 79 10.89 9.34 34.59
N LEU A 80 10.70 8.90 35.84
CA LEU A 80 10.83 7.49 36.22
C LEU A 80 9.86 6.61 35.43
N GLY A 81 8.60 7.03 35.32
CA GLY A 81 7.58 6.36 34.50
C GLY A 81 7.98 6.22 33.02
N ASN A 82 8.70 7.19 32.46
CA ASN A 82 9.18 7.13 31.08
C ASN A 82 10.36 6.14 30.88
N LEU A 83 11.25 6.03 31.87
CA LEU A 83 12.49 5.23 31.76
C LEU A 83 12.31 3.75 32.16
N LEU A 84 11.48 3.48 33.17
CA LEU A 84 11.24 2.11 33.67
C LEU A 84 10.75 1.12 32.59
N PRO A 85 9.88 1.52 31.62
CA PRO A 85 9.48 0.64 30.52
C PRO A 85 10.61 0.21 29.59
N GLU A 86 11.69 1.00 29.48
CA GLU A 86 12.82 0.69 28.59
C GLU A 86 13.70 -0.44 29.14
N ILE A 87 13.68 -0.63 30.46
CA ILE A 87 14.36 -1.74 31.14
C ILE A 87 13.41 -2.91 31.49
N GLY A 88 12.15 -2.85 31.04
CA GLY A 88 11.15 -3.90 31.22
C GLY A 88 10.34 -3.84 32.52
N GLU A 89 10.52 -2.81 33.35
CA GLU A 89 9.85 -2.66 34.65
C GLU A 89 8.50 -1.91 34.49
N LEU A 90 7.54 -2.54 33.79
CA LEU A 90 6.28 -1.91 33.39
C LEU A 90 5.34 -1.61 34.59
N GLU A 91 5.27 -2.50 35.57
CA GLU A 91 4.44 -2.33 36.76
C GLU A 91 4.95 -1.19 37.65
N GLU A 92 6.27 -1.06 37.80
CA GLU A 92 6.87 0.04 38.55
C GLU A 92 6.64 1.37 37.82
N ALA A 93 6.64 1.38 36.49
CA ALA A 93 6.29 2.57 35.70
C ALA A 93 4.87 3.07 35.98
N ILE A 94 3.89 2.18 36.05
CA ILE A 94 2.49 2.51 36.38
C ILE A 94 2.38 3.19 37.76
N ILE A 95 3.07 2.63 38.76
CA ILE A 95 3.09 3.21 40.13
C ILE A 95 3.63 4.65 40.09
N ASN A 96 4.72 4.87 39.34
CA ASN A 96 5.32 6.19 39.21
C ASN A 96 4.41 7.18 38.45
N TYR A 97 3.74 6.77 37.37
CA TYR A 97 2.75 7.63 36.71
C TYR A 97 1.56 7.97 37.60
N HIS A 98 1.02 7.02 38.35
CA HIS A 98 -0.05 7.31 39.30
C HIS A 98 0.39 8.29 40.38
N LYS A 99 1.62 8.16 40.91
CA LYS A 99 2.15 9.12 41.87
C LYS A 99 2.35 10.50 41.27
N SER A 100 2.83 10.59 40.03
CA SER A 100 2.91 11.84 39.28
C SER A 100 1.53 12.49 39.10
N ILE A 101 0.52 11.71 38.73
CA ILE A 101 -0.88 12.15 38.55
C ILE A 101 -1.52 12.61 39.86
N GLU A 102 -1.26 11.93 40.97
CA GLU A 102 -1.74 12.30 42.31
C GLU A 102 -1.21 13.68 42.72
N LEU A 103 0.07 13.94 42.46
CA LEU A 103 0.73 15.21 42.78
C LEU A 103 0.38 16.32 41.77
N LYS A 104 0.14 15.96 40.50
CA LYS A 104 -0.21 16.89 39.42
C LYS A 104 -1.20 16.27 38.43
N SER A 105 -2.48 16.50 38.70
CA SER A 105 -3.60 15.90 37.95
C SER A 105 -3.94 16.58 36.62
N ASP A 106 -3.31 17.71 36.29
CA ASP A 106 -3.57 18.50 35.08
C ASP A 106 -2.51 18.30 33.97
N PHE A 107 -1.53 17.42 34.19
CA PHE A 107 -0.47 17.15 33.23
C PHE A 107 -0.83 15.98 32.29
N CYS A 108 -1.31 16.29 31.08
CA CYS A 108 -1.83 15.33 30.11
C CYS A 108 -0.84 14.23 29.69
N TRP A 109 0.46 14.54 29.61
CA TRP A 109 1.50 13.58 29.23
C TRP A 109 1.63 12.39 30.19
N SER A 110 1.43 12.60 31.50
CA SER A 110 1.44 11.48 32.47
C SER A 110 0.30 10.50 32.22
N TYR A 111 -0.87 10.98 31.81
CA TYR A 111 -2.00 10.14 31.44
C TYR A 111 -1.80 9.43 30.10
N ASN A 112 -1.26 10.12 29.08
CA ASN A 112 -0.95 9.49 27.79
C ASN A 112 0.06 8.35 27.95
N ASN A 113 1.19 8.62 28.61
CA ASN A 113 2.26 7.63 28.73
C ASN A 113 1.88 6.49 29.70
N LEU A 114 1.01 6.74 30.68
CA LEU A 114 0.37 5.68 31.46
C LEU A 114 -0.46 4.76 30.54
N GLY A 115 -1.24 5.34 29.63
CA GLY A 115 -1.96 4.59 28.60
C GLY A 115 -1.04 3.71 27.75
N ASP A 116 0.11 4.22 27.31
CA ASP A 116 1.09 3.47 26.51
C ASP A 116 1.65 2.25 27.28
N VAL A 117 1.92 2.41 28.58
CA VAL A 117 2.40 1.31 29.43
C VAL A 117 1.29 0.28 29.68
N LEU A 118 0.05 0.73 29.89
CA LEU A 118 -1.11 -0.15 30.06
C LEU A 118 -1.40 -0.97 28.80
N VAL A 119 -1.21 -0.37 27.61
CA VAL A 119 -1.27 -1.07 26.32
C VAL A 119 -0.23 -2.20 26.23
N LYS A 120 1.01 -1.95 26.68
CA LYS A 120 2.06 -3.00 26.70
C LYS A 120 1.73 -4.17 27.63
N LEU A 121 0.93 -3.93 28.67
CA LEU A 121 0.43 -4.96 29.59
C LEU A 121 -0.93 -5.54 29.16
N GLU A 122 -1.44 -5.17 27.98
CA GLU A 122 -2.74 -5.58 27.45
C GLU A 122 -3.93 -5.22 28.37
N LYS A 123 -3.79 -4.16 29.17
CA LYS A 123 -4.85 -3.62 30.04
C LYS A 123 -5.66 -2.54 29.30
N TRP A 124 -6.43 -2.98 28.32
CA TRP A 124 -7.08 -2.12 27.33
C TRP A 124 -8.05 -1.08 27.90
N GLU A 125 -8.93 -1.47 28.84
CA GLU A 125 -9.95 -0.58 29.41
C GLU A 125 -9.35 0.49 30.32
N GLU A 126 -8.29 0.14 31.06
CA GLU A 126 -7.52 1.09 31.86
C GLU A 126 -6.78 2.09 30.95
N ALA A 127 -6.22 1.62 29.83
CA ALA A 127 -5.57 2.47 28.84
C ALA A 127 -6.55 3.47 28.20
N VAL A 128 -7.76 3.03 27.83
CA VAL A 128 -8.82 3.92 27.33
C VAL A 128 -9.12 5.04 28.33
N SER A 129 -9.24 4.69 29.61
CA SER A 129 -9.53 5.66 30.67
C SER A 129 -8.40 6.69 30.82
N ALA A 130 -7.15 6.24 30.74
CA ALA A 130 -5.98 7.11 30.78
C ALA A 130 -5.92 8.05 29.56
N TYR A 131 -6.09 7.52 28.35
CA TYR A 131 -6.09 8.33 27.12
C TYR A 131 -7.23 9.34 27.06
N ARG A 132 -8.46 8.96 27.43
CA ARG A 132 -9.59 9.90 27.51
C ARG A 132 -9.28 11.04 28.47
N ARG A 133 -8.67 10.76 29.61
CA ARG A 133 -8.28 11.80 30.57
C ARG A 133 -7.18 12.70 30.01
N ALA A 134 -6.21 12.16 29.27
CA ALA A 134 -5.20 12.95 28.57
C ALA A 134 -5.84 13.90 27.53
N ILE A 135 -6.82 13.42 26.76
CA ILE A 135 -7.58 14.19 25.77
C ILE A 135 -8.43 15.28 26.45
N GLU A 136 -9.10 14.97 27.56
CA GLU A 136 -9.87 15.97 28.33
C GLU A 136 -8.98 17.12 28.82
N LEU A 137 -7.72 16.84 29.16
CA LEU A 137 -6.75 17.84 29.61
C LEU A 137 -6.10 18.60 28.45
N ASN A 138 -5.93 17.97 27.29
CA ASN A 138 -5.41 18.60 26.09
C ASN A 138 -6.11 18.03 24.82
N PRO A 139 -7.19 18.69 24.35
CA PRO A 139 -7.94 18.25 23.17
C PRO A 139 -7.16 18.30 21.86
N ASP A 140 -6.05 19.05 21.78
CA ASP A 140 -5.20 19.12 20.58
C ASP A 140 -4.09 18.06 20.58
N PHE A 141 -4.11 17.12 21.54
CA PHE A 141 -3.06 16.11 21.66
C PHE A 141 -3.24 14.96 20.65
N ALA A 142 -2.94 15.24 19.39
CA ALA A 142 -3.19 14.34 18.25
C ALA A 142 -2.72 12.90 18.51
N TRP A 143 -1.49 12.67 18.96
CA TRP A 143 -0.97 11.30 19.19
C TRP A 143 -1.83 10.45 20.14
N THR A 144 -2.47 11.07 21.14
CA THR A 144 -3.36 10.37 22.06
C THR A 144 -4.63 9.87 21.35
N TYR A 145 -5.12 10.56 20.32
CA TYR A 145 -6.25 10.10 19.51
C TYR A 145 -5.88 8.89 18.63
N ASP A 146 -4.67 8.83 18.05
CA ASP A 146 -4.22 7.63 17.33
C ASP A 146 -4.11 6.43 18.28
N ASN A 147 -3.49 6.64 19.45
CA ASN A 147 -3.32 5.60 20.46
C ASN A 147 -4.67 5.11 21.03
N LEU A 148 -5.61 6.02 21.30
CA LEU A 148 -6.95 5.65 21.75
C LEU A 148 -7.72 4.89 20.65
N GLY A 149 -7.61 5.33 19.39
CA GLY A 149 -8.21 4.65 18.25
C GLY A 149 -7.72 3.20 18.11
N ASP A 150 -6.42 2.97 18.28
CA ASP A 150 -5.82 1.63 18.22
C ASP A 150 -6.38 0.71 19.32
N VAL A 151 -6.52 1.23 20.54
CA VAL A 151 -7.07 0.46 21.67
C VAL A 151 -8.56 0.19 21.48
N LEU A 152 -9.34 1.16 20.99
CA LEU A 152 -10.77 0.98 20.72
C LEU A 152 -11.01 -0.06 19.62
N VAL A 153 -10.15 -0.12 18.60
CA VAL A 153 -10.15 -1.19 17.59
C VAL A 153 -9.91 -2.56 18.23
N LYS A 154 -8.96 -2.67 19.17
CA LYS A 154 -8.70 -3.93 19.90
C LYS A 154 -9.89 -4.39 20.74
N LEU A 155 -10.60 -3.44 21.34
CA LEU A 155 -11.84 -3.67 22.10
C LEU A 155 -13.06 -3.94 21.21
N GLY A 156 -12.94 -3.81 19.89
CA GLY A 156 -14.05 -3.95 18.94
C GLY A 156 -15.06 -2.79 19.00
N ASN A 157 -14.70 -1.66 19.60
CA ASN A 157 -15.52 -0.46 19.64
C ASN A 157 -15.26 0.42 18.42
N TRP A 158 -15.74 -0.06 17.26
CA TRP A 158 -15.46 0.54 15.96
C TRP A 158 -15.99 1.96 15.80
N GLU A 159 -17.17 2.25 16.38
CA GLU A 159 -17.81 3.57 16.20
C GLU A 159 -17.00 4.67 16.88
N GLU A 160 -16.56 4.42 18.11
CA GLU A 160 -15.73 5.36 18.85
C GLU A 160 -14.32 5.44 18.26
N ALA A 161 -13.76 4.32 17.77
CA ALA A 161 -12.46 4.33 17.08
C ALA A 161 -12.48 5.24 15.84
N ILE A 162 -13.52 5.14 15.01
CA ILE A 162 -13.70 5.98 13.82
C ILE A 162 -13.81 7.46 14.20
N ALA A 163 -14.58 7.78 15.24
CA ALA A 163 -14.70 9.14 15.75
C ALA A 163 -13.33 9.67 16.22
N THR A 164 -12.58 8.84 16.94
CA THR A 164 -11.26 9.18 17.49
C THR A 164 -10.23 9.40 16.38
N TYR A 165 -10.16 8.52 15.38
CA TYR A 165 -9.28 8.72 14.21
C TYR A 165 -9.68 9.94 13.38
N ARG A 166 -10.98 10.25 13.28
CA ARG A 166 -11.43 11.48 12.62
C ARG A 166 -10.92 12.71 13.34
N GLN A 167 -10.99 12.74 14.67
CA GLN A 167 -10.43 13.82 15.47
C GLN A 167 -8.91 13.94 15.29
N PHE A 168 -8.17 12.82 15.23
CA PHE A 168 -6.75 12.84 14.86
C PHE A 168 -6.51 13.57 13.53
N MET A 169 -7.26 13.19 12.48
CA MET A 169 -7.11 13.75 11.13
C MET A 169 -7.53 15.22 11.06
N GLU A 170 -8.45 15.67 11.92
CA GLU A 170 -8.84 17.08 12.06
C GLU A 170 -7.74 17.91 12.72
N ILE A 171 -7.05 17.36 13.73
CA ILE A 171 -5.95 18.04 14.45
C ILE A 171 -4.66 18.02 13.61
N GLN A 172 -4.35 16.92 12.91
CA GLN A 172 -3.18 16.78 12.04
C GLN A 172 -3.54 16.31 10.61
N PRO A 173 -4.11 17.19 9.76
CA PRO A 173 -4.48 16.84 8.40
C PRO A 173 -3.30 16.39 7.54
N ASN A 174 -2.11 16.95 7.79
CA ASN A 174 -0.90 16.73 6.99
C ASN A 174 -0.08 15.50 7.41
N PHE A 175 -0.50 14.73 8.42
CA PHE A 175 0.26 13.60 9.00
C PHE A 175 -0.40 12.22 8.80
N SER A 176 -1.45 12.13 7.98
CA SER A 176 -2.49 11.11 8.12
C SER A 176 -2.50 9.87 7.20
N PRO A 177 -1.58 9.55 6.27
CA PRO A 177 -1.76 8.37 5.40
C PRO A 177 -1.95 7.04 6.17
N LYS A 178 -1.19 6.85 7.26
CA LYS A 178 -1.27 5.65 8.11
C LYS A 178 -2.52 5.63 8.99
N VAL A 179 -2.96 6.79 9.49
CA VAL A 179 -4.17 6.88 10.31
C VAL A 179 -5.43 6.81 9.44
N GLU A 180 -5.36 7.30 8.21
CA GLU A 180 -6.40 7.16 7.19
C GLU A 180 -6.59 5.67 6.82
N GLU A 181 -5.50 4.91 6.70
CA GLU A 181 -5.57 3.45 6.54
C GLU A 181 -6.30 2.79 7.73
N LYS A 182 -5.91 3.12 8.96
CA LYS A 182 -6.56 2.60 10.19
C LYS A 182 -8.03 3.02 10.29
N PHE A 183 -8.36 4.25 9.92
CA PHE A 183 -9.72 4.78 9.85
C PHE A 183 -10.57 4.00 8.85
N ASN A 184 -10.06 3.79 7.64
CA ASN A 184 -10.75 3.02 6.61
C ASN A 184 -10.95 1.55 7.01
N GLN A 185 -9.96 0.96 7.71
CA GLN A 185 -10.09 -0.39 8.27
C GLN A 185 -11.18 -0.46 9.36
N ALA A 186 -11.21 0.50 10.29
CA ALA A 186 -12.25 0.56 11.32
C ALA A 186 -13.65 0.78 10.72
N LEU A 187 -13.76 1.63 9.69
CA LEU A 187 -15.00 1.87 8.94
C LEU A 187 -15.49 0.59 8.24
N HIS A 188 -14.59 -0.14 7.58
CA HIS A 188 -14.91 -1.41 6.94
C HIS A 188 -15.44 -2.45 7.95
N GLN A 189 -14.82 -2.57 9.13
CA GLN A 189 -15.29 -3.48 10.18
C GLN A 189 -16.65 -3.07 10.75
N GLN A 190 -16.90 -1.76 10.92
CA GLN A 190 -18.21 -1.26 11.36
C GLN A 190 -19.32 -1.61 10.34
N VAL A 191 -19.05 -1.40 9.05
CA VAL A 191 -20.00 -1.73 7.98
C VAL A 191 -20.27 -3.24 7.96
N LYS A 192 -19.23 -4.06 8.05
CA LYS A 192 -19.36 -5.52 8.12
C LYS A 192 -20.24 -5.96 9.30
N GLY A 193 -20.01 -5.42 10.49
CA GLY A 193 -20.82 -5.74 11.68
C GLY A 193 -22.29 -5.32 11.54
N ARG A 194 -22.56 -4.15 10.95
CA ARG A 194 -23.93 -3.69 10.67
C ARG A 194 -24.64 -4.55 9.61
N LEU A 195 -23.92 -4.99 8.58
CA LEU A 195 -24.43 -5.91 7.57
C LEU A 195 -24.74 -7.28 8.17
N GLU A 196 -23.91 -7.80 9.07
CA GLU A 196 -24.18 -9.05 9.80
C GLU A 196 -25.41 -8.93 10.72
N GLN A 197 -25.59 -7.80 11.41
CA GLN A 197 -26.79 -7.52 12.20
C GLN A 197 -28.04 -7.41 11.31
N ALA A 198 -27.97 -6.71 10.18
CA ALA A 198 -29.06 -6.61 9.23
C ALA A 198 -29.43 -7.98 8.65
N LEU A 199 -28.43 -8.80 8.30
CA LEU A 199 -28.63 -10.18 7.85
C LEU A 199 -29.31 -11.03 8.94
N SER A 200 -28.94 -10.86 10.22
CA SER A 200 -29.62 -11.50 11.34
C SER A 200 -31.08 -11.07 11.46
N CYS A 201 -31.39 -9.78 11.27
CA CYS A 201 -32.77 -9.29 11.26
C CYS A 201 -33.59 -9.88 10.11
N TYR A 202 -33.02 -9.95 8.90
CA TYR A 202 -33.71 -10.58 7.76
C TYR A 202 -33.89 -12.08 7.98
N ARG A 203 -32.92 -12.78 8.57
CA ARG A 203 -33.07 -14.19 8.94
C ARG A 203 -34.18 -14.42 9.97
N GLN A 204 -34.31 -13.55 10.97
CA GLN A 204 -35.42 -13.61 11.93
C GLN A 204 -36.77 -13.30 11.27
N ALA A 205 -36.82 -12.40 10.29
CA ALA A 205 -38.02 -12.11 9.51
C ALA A 205 -38.43 -13.33 8.66
N ILE A 206 -37.46 -13.96 7.98
CA ILE A 206 -37.63 -15.21 7.22
C ILE A 206 -38.13 -16.35 8.12
N GLU A 207 -37.61 -16.46 9.34
CA GLU A 207 -38.03 -17.50 10.28
C GLU A 207 -39.48 -17.29 10.76
N LYS A 208 -39.92 -16.03 10.91
CA LYS A 208 -41.29 -15.67 11.27
C LYS A 208 -42.27 -15.85 10.10
N ASP A 209 -41.84 -15.51 8.88
CA ASP A 209 -42.59 -15.69 7.65
C ASP A 209 -41.69 -16.24 6.53
N PRO A 210 -41.68 -17.57 6.35
CA PRO A 210 -40.92 -18.22 5.29
C PRO A 210 -41.37 -17.88 3.87
N THR A 211 -42.48 -17.15 3.68
CA THR A 211 -42.97 -16.71 2.36
C THR A 211 -42.60 -15.25 2.03
N ASP A 212 -41.88 -14.58 2.93
CA ASP A 212 -41.42 -13.20 2.75
C ASP A 212 -40.22 -13.13 1.80
N VAL A 213 -40.55 -13.08 0.52
CA VAL A 213 -39.62 -12.85 -0.60
C VAL A 213 -38.74 -11.60 -0.37
N GLU A 214 -39.28 -10.53 0.21
CA GLU A 214 -38.54 -9.27 0.35
C GLU A 214 -37.39 -9.43 1.35
N SER A 215 -37.61 -10.14 2.46
CA SER A 215 -36.56 -10.46 3.42
C SER A 215 -35.49 -11.39 2.84
N TYR A 216 -35.86 -12.38 2.01
CA TYR A 216 -34.88 -13.20 1.28
C TYR A 216 -34.05 -12.38 0.29
N GLN A 217 -34.67 -11.49 -0.47
CA GLN A 217 -33.98 -10.62 -1.42
C GLN A 217 -32.98 -9.69 -0.70
N LYS A 218 -33.40 -9.04 0.38
CA LYS A 218 -32.53 -8.18 1.19
C LYS A 218 -31.41 -8.96 1.89
N ALA A 219 -31.67 -10.20 2.32
CA ALA A 219 -30.62 -11.07 2.85
C ALA A 219 -29.58 -11.46 1.79
N LEU A 220 -30.02 -11.71 0.55
CA LEU A 220 -29.17 -12.05 -0.59
C LEU A 220 -28.42 -10.84 -1.16
N GLU A 221 -28.93 -9.62 -1.01
CA GLU A 221 -28.16 -8.38 -1.28
C GLU A 221 -26.93 -8.26 -0.36
N ILE A 222 -27.04 -8.74 0.89
CA ILE A 222 -25.93 -8.75 1.84
C ILE A 222 -25.01 -9.96 1.62
N LYS A 223 -25.58 -11.14 1.31
CA LYS A 223 -24.83 -12.39 1.13
C LYS A 223 -25.23 -13.12 -0.17
N PRO A 224 -24.73 -12.67 -1.32
CA PRO A 224 -25.16 -13.15 -2.65
C PRO A 224 -24.66 -14.56 -3.00
N ASP A 225 -23.81 -15.18 -2.17
CA ASP A 225 -23.30 -16.54 -2.38
C ASP A 225 -23.87 -17.55 -1.36
N ASP A 226 -25.03 -17.26 -0.76
CA ASP A 226 -25.68 -18.16 0.20
C ASP A 226 -26.74 -19.04 -0.49
N ALA A 227 -26.35 -20.29 -0.79
CA ALA A 227 -27.21 -21.25 -1.49
C ALA A 227 -28.52 -21.56 -0.73
N GLU A 228 -28.51 -21.55 0.61
CA GLU A 228 -29.70 -21.82 1.42
C GLU A 228 -30.72 -20.70 1.32
N LEU A 229 -30.27 -19.44 1.28
CA LEU A 229 -31.15 -18.28 1.07
C LEU A 229 -31.80 -18.30 -0.32
N TYR A 230 -31.08 -18.72 -1.37
CA TYR A 230 -31.67 -18.90 -2.70
C TYR A 230 -32.70 -20.03 -2.76
N ILE A 231 -32.49 -21.12 -2.00
CA ILE A 231 -33.48 -22.20 -1.88
C ILE A 231 -34.73 -21.71 -1.18
N GLY A 232 -34.58 -20.98 -0.06
CA GLY A 232 -35.71 -20.38 0.65
C GLY A 232 -36.47 -19.37 -0.20
N LEU A 233 -35.77 -18.54 -0.98
CA LEU A 233 -36.37 -17.62 -1.96
C LEU A 233 -37.15 -18.38 -3.05
N GLY A 234 -36.58 -19.49 -3.55
CA GLY A 234 -37.25 -20.36 -4.51
C GLY A 234 -38.54 -20.95 -3.95
N ASN A 235 -38.54 -21.39 -2.68
CA ASN A 235 -39.73 -21.90 -1.99
C ASN A 235 -40.79 -20.81 -1.84
N ALA A 236 -40.39 -19.60 -1.42
CA ALA A 236 -41.30 -18.46 -1.25
C ALA A 236 -41.97 -18.03 -2.57
N TRP A 237 -41.23 -18.00 -3.68
CA TRP A 237 -41.81 -17.73 -5.01
C TRP A 237 -42.73 -18.85 -5.50
N TYR A 238 -42.39 -20.10 -5.18
CA TYR A 238 -43.23 -21.24 -5.51
C TYR A 238 -44.59 -21.18 -4.81
N ASP A 239 -44.61 -20.84 -3.52
CA ASP A 239 -45.84 -20.67 -2.73
C ASP A 239 -46.71 -19.51 -3.26
N LYS A 240 -46.06 -18.46 -3.79
CA LYS A 240 -46.73 -17.35 -4.50
C LYS A 240 -47.14 -17.68 -5.93
N ARG A 241 -46.92 -18.91 -6.40
CA ARG A 241 -47.23 -19.42 -7.76
C ARG A 241 -46.47 -18.72 -8.89
N GLU A 242 -45.32 -18.13 -8.58
CA GLU A 242 -44.43 -17.45 -9.52
C GLU A 242 -43.32 -18.40 -9.94
N TYR A 243 -43.70 -19.44 -10.70
CA TYR A 243 -42.87 -20.61 -10.94
C TYR A 243 -41.55 -20.33 -11.68
N GLN A 244 -41.51 -19.34 -12.56
CA GLN A 244 -40.28 -18.98 -13.28
C GLN A 244 -39.23 -18.38 -12.31
N LYS A 245 -39.67 -17.48 -11.42
CA LYS A 245 -38.79 -16.85 -10.42
C LYS A 245 -38.28 -17.88 -9.41
N ALA A 246 -39.11 -18.86 -9.06
CA ALA A 246 -38.72 -19.99 -8.23
C ALA A 246 -37.63 -20.84 -8.89
N PHE A 247 -37.79 -21.16 -10.18
CA PHE A 247 -36.80 -21.90 -10.96
C PHE A 247 -35.45 -21.18 -11.03
N ASP A 248 -35.45 -19.88 -11.34
CA ASP A 248 -34.24 -19.08 -11.45
C ASP A 248 -33.47 -19.05 -10.12
N ALA A 249 -34.18 -18.95 -8.98
CA ALA A 249 -33.59 -18.98 -7.65
C ALA A 249 -32.97 -20.36 -7.31
N TYR A 250 -33.65 -21.48 -7.62
CA TYR A 250 -33.08 -22.81 -7.41
C TYR A 250 -31.86 -23.08 -8.30
N GLN A 251 -31.88 -22.60 -9.55
CA GLN A 251 -30.74 -22.73 -10.46
C GLN A 251 -29.52 -21.98 -9.92
N LYS A 252 -29.72 -20.80 -9.32
CA LYS A 252 -28.66 -20.05 -8.65
C LYS A 252 -28.09 -20.78 -7.44
N ALA A 253 -28.94 -21.39 -6.60
CA ALA A 253 -28.47 -22.21 -5.49
C ALA A 253 -27.59 -23.39 -5.93
N LEU A 254 -27.98 -24.08 -7.02
CA LEU A 254 -27.22 -25.19 -7.60
C LEU A 254 -25.90 -24.75 -8.25
N GLN A 255 -25.83 -23.54 -8.80
CA GLN A 255 -24.58 -22.96 -9.30
C GLN A 255 -23.59 -22.70 -8.14
N ILE A 256 -24.09 -22.21 -7.01
CA ILE A 256 -23.28 -21.87 -5.85
C ILE A 256 -22.79 -23.13 -5.13
N GLN A 257 -23.66 -24.12 -4.93
CA GLN A 257 -23.31 -25.37 -4.25
C GLN A 257 -23.81 -26.60 -5.03
N PRO A 258 -23.01 -27.11 -5.99
CA PRO A 258 -23.41 -28.23 -6.86
C PRO A 258 -23.66 -29.55 -6.12
N ASN A 259 -23.03 -29.72 -4.95
CA ASN A 259 -23.10 -30.93 -4.13
C ASN A 259 -24.17 -30.88 -3.03
N LEU A 260 -25.10 -29.92 -3.08
CA LEU A 260 -26.18 -29.82 -2.09
C LEU A 260 -27.24 -30.94 -2.31
N VAL A 261 -26.84 -32.19 -2.03
CA VAL A 261 -27.69 -33.38 -2.13
C VAL A 261 -28.57 -33.47 -0.88
N LYS A 262 -29.70 -32.75 -0.92
CA LYS A 262 -30.95 -33.04 -0.18
C LYS A 262 -32.20 -32.60 -0.95
N ILE A 263 -32.15 -32.63 -2.29
CA ILE A 263 -33.32 -32.33 -3.13
C ILE A 263 -34.34 -33.49 -3.12
N GLU A 264 -33.92 -34.70 -2.70
CA GLU A 264 -34.80 -35.87 -2.66
C GLU A 264 -35.86 -35.84 -1.55
N GLU A 265 -35.71 -35.00 -0.51
CA GLU A 265 -36.71 -34.88 0.57
C GLU A 265 -37.75 -33.77 0.33
N ASN A 266 -37.54 -32.87 -0.64
CA ASN A 266 -38.44 -31.74 -0.89
C ASN A 266 -39.27 -31.98 -2.17
N ALA A 267 -40.30 -32.83 -2.06
CA ALA A 267 -41.22 -33.20 -3.14
C ALA A 267 -41.82 -32.00 -3.91
N ILE A 268 -41.84 -30.82 -3.27
CA ILE A 268 -42.29 -29.53 -3.82
C ILE A 268 -41.35 -29.01 -4.91
N VAL A 269 -40.03 -29.10 -4.71
CA VAL A 269 -39.00 -28.59 -5.65
C VAL A 269 -38.91 -29.47 -6.90
N PHE A 270 -39.02 -30.79 -6.73
CA PHE A 270 -39.08 -31.75 -7.84
C PHE A 270 -40.36 -31.56 -8.66
N ALA A 271 -41.51 -31.33 -8.00
CA ALA A 271 -42.77 -31.01 -8.68
C ALA A 271 -42.72 -29.65 -9.41
N ALA A 272 -42.09 -28.63 -8.82
CA ALA A 272 -41.87 -27.32 -9.43
C ALA A 272 -41.03 -27.41 -10.71
N CYS A 273 -39.92 -28.15 -10.66
CA CYS A 273 -39.06 -28.39 -11.81
C CYS A 273 -39.80 -29.16 -12.91
N GLN A 274 -40.57 -30.21 -12.57
CA GLN A 274 -41.38 -30.95 -13.53
C GLN A 274 -42.51 -30.12 -14.16
N GLN A 275 -43.10 -29.18 -13.41
CA GLN A 275 -44.20 -28.34 -13.90
C GLN A 275 -43.70 -27.17 -14.76
N ALA A 276 -42.54 -26.59 -14.44
CA ALA A 276 -41.83 -25.66 -15.31
C ALA A 276 -41.36 -26.34 -16.62
N LEU A 277 -40.85 -27.58 -16.53
CA LEU A 277 -40.55 -28.44 -17.69
C LEU A 277 -41.79 -28.67 -18.56
N LYS A 278 -42.98 -28.89 -17.97
CA LYS A 278 -44.25 -29.05 -18.69
C LYS A 278 -44.74 -27.77 -19.39
N ILE A 279 -44.39 -26.58 -18.90
CA ILE A 279 -44.77 -25.30 -19.52
C ILE A 279 -43.82 -24.95 -20.68
N HIS A 280 -42.55 -25.39 -20.61
CA HIS A 280 -41.56 -25.16 -21.67
C HIS A 280 -41.49 -26.26 -22.73
N SER A 281 -41.91 -27.50 -22.45
CA SER A 281 -41.84 -28.61 -23.41
C SER A 281 -43.03 -28.68 -24.36
N GLY A 282 -43.36 -27.57 -25.03
CA GLY A 282 -44.30 -27.54 -26.16
C GLY A 282 -43.79 -28.22 -27.44
N VAL A 283 -42.54 -28.72 -27.46
CA VAL A 283 -41.98 -29.42 -28.64
C VAL A 283 -41.05 -30.56 -28.19
N LEU A 284 -41.61 -31.77 -28.04
CA LEU A 284 -41.13 -33.07 -28.58
C LEU A 284 -41.75 -34.23 -27.79
N LYS A 285 -42.54 -35.02 -28.52
CA LYS A 285 -43.17 -36.28 -28.10
C LYS A 285 -42.12 -37.33 -27.69
N ILE A 286 -42.43 -38.14 -26.68
CA ILE A 286 -42.59 -39.61 -26.77
C ILE A 286 -43.45 -40.06 -25.57
N GLU A 287 -44.38 -40.97 -25.85
CA GLU A 287 -45.41 -41.49 -24.96
C GLU A 287 -44.83 -42.32 -23.80
N VAL A 288 -45.36 -42.10 -22.59
CA VAL A 288 -45.24 -43.05 -21.46
C VAL A 288 -46.65 -43.46 -21.07
N GLU A 289 -47.01 -44.71 -21.39
CA GLU A 289 -48.18 -45.36 -20.83
C GLU A 289 -47.90 -45.82 -19.39
N ASN A 290 -48.56 -45.12 -18.47
CA ASN A 290 -49.20 -45.61 -17.23
C ASN A 290 -48.75 -46.96 -16.65
N SER A 291 -48.27 -46.95 -15.41
CA SER A 291 -48.97 -47.65 -14.33
C SER A 291 -48.54 -47.20 -12.92
N LYS A 292 -49.46 -46.47 -12.29
CA LYS A 292 -49.91 -46.56 -10.88
C LYS A 292 -48.94 -47.16 -9.85
N LEU A 293 -48.52 -46.32 -8.91
CA LEU A 293 -48.37 -46.72 -7.52
C LEU A 293 -49.25 -45.80 -6.66
N SER A 294 -50.29 -46.38 -6.09
CA SER A 294 -51.05 -45.82 -4.96
C SER A 294 -50.48 -46.34 -3.65
N HIS A 295 -50.57 -45.48 -2.63
CA HIS A 295 -50.37 -45.67 -1.18
C HIS A 295 -50.54 -47.11 -0.66
N THR A 296 -49.81 -47.57 0.36
CA THR A 296 -49.84 -47.08 1.75
C THR A 296 -48.74 -47.73 2.62
N GLU A 297 -48.53 -47.13 3.81
CA GLU A 297 -48.18 -47.78 5.09
C GLU A 297 -46.70 -48.05 5.47
N THR A 298 -46.15 -47.03 6.17
CA THR A 298 -45.68 -47.04 7.57
C THR A 298 -44.72 -48.12 8.07
N THR A 299 -43.49 -47.65 8.36
CA THR A 299 -42.73 -47.75 9.62
C THR A 299 -42.76 -49.04 10.44
N THR A 300 -41.53 -49.42 10.85
CA THR A 300 -41.17 -50.26 12.02
C THR A 300 -40.90 -51.75 11.78
N GLU A 301 -40.47 -52.16 10.58
CA GLU A 301 -39.84 -53.49 10.39
C GLU A 301 -38.51 -53.48 9.58
N ASN A 302 -38.06 -52.34 9.04
CA ASN A 302 -36.82 -52.29 8.26
C ASN A 302 -35.53 -52.13 9.07
N TRP A 303 -35.59 -51.77 10.36
CA TRP A 303 -34.37 -51.53 11.17
C TRP A 303 -33.71 -52.81 11.73
N GLN A 304 -34.40 -53.95 11.75
CA GLN A 304 -33.78 -55.25 12.03
C GLN A 304 -33.23 -55.93 10.76
N LYS A 305 -33.72 -55.55 9.57
CA LYS A 305 -33.31 -56.15 8.29
C LYS A 305 -31.98 -55.58 7.79
N TYR A 306 -31.68 -54.31 8.04
CA TYR A 306 -30.39 -53.70 7.66
C TYR A 306 -29.21 -54.04 8.57
N ARG A 307 -29.46 -54.59 9.78
CA ARG A 307 -28.37 -55.03 10.69
C ARG A 307 -27.94 -56.47 10.42
N ASN A 308 -28.82 -57.32 9.89
CA ASN A 308 -28.51 -58.71 9.54
C ASN A 308 -28.11 -58.90 8.07
N LEU A 309 -28.21 -57.88 7.22
CA LEU A 309 -27.76 -57.91 5.81
C LEU A 309 -26.30 -57.45 5.61
N ALA A 310 -25.59 -57.09 6.68
CA ALA A 310 -24.15 -56.79 6.64
C ALA A 310 -23.25 -57.94 7.14
N GLN A 311 -23.82 -59.10 7.52
CA GLN A 311 -23.03 -60.23 8.04
C GLN A 311 -23.30 -61.61 7.39
N GLU A 312 -24.22 -61.75 6.44
CA GLU A 312 -24.37 -63.01 5.68
C GLU A 312 -24.72 -62.75 4.20
N LYS A 313 -23.70 -62.49 3.36
CA LYS A 313 -23.67 -62.88 1.94
C LYS A 313 -22.27 -62.78 1.33
N ILE A 314 -21.29 -63.38 2.02
CA ILE A 314 -20.25 -64.17 1.34
C ILE A 314 -20.91 -65.53 1.10
N ALA A 315 -21.65 -65.66 -0.01
CA ALA A 315 -22.03 -66.92 -0.64
C ALA A 315 -23.03 -66.61 -1.75
N THR A 316 -22.79 -67.25 -2.90
CA THR A 316 -23.74 -67.54 -3.98
C THR A 316 -24.33 -66.35 -4.74
N GLU A 317 -23.74 -66.07 -5.89
CA GLU A 317 -24.46 -66.03 -7.17
C GLU A 317 -23.45 -66.28 -8.32
N ASN A 318 -23.27 -67.57 -8.62
CA ASN A 318 -22.94 -68.08 -9.94
C ASN A 318 -24.14 -68.92 -10.33
N GLN A 319 -24.69 -68.69 -11.53
CA GLN A 319 -25.30 -69.64 -12.47
C GLN A 319 -26.25 -68.86 -13.40
N GLU A 320 -26.28 -69.03 -14.71
CA GLU A 320 -25.46 -69.82 -15.64
C GLU A 320 -25.98 -69.41 -17.04
N GLU A 321 -25.11 -69.12 -18.00
CA GLU A 321 -25.40 -69.51 -19.37
C GLU A 321 -24.11 -70.05 -20.01
N THR A 322 -24.15 -71.36 -20.18
CA THR A 322 -23.19 -72.24 -20.83
C THR A 322 -22.83 -71.78 -22.24
N VAL A 323 -21.55 -71.49 -22.47
CA VAL A 323 -20.91 -71.67 -23.78
C VAL A 323 -19.96 -72.86 -23.66
N ALA A 324 -20.12 -73.78 -24.61
CA ALA A 324 -19.44 -75.07 -24.68
C ALA A 324 -17.92 -74.95 -24.50
N ILE A 325 -17.40 -75.83 -23.65
CA ILE A 325 -15.97 -76.10 -23.51
C ILE A 325 -15.50 -76.75 -24.81
N ASP A 326 -14.56 -76.08 -25.48
CA ASP A 326 -13.64 -76.72 -26.42
C ASP A 326 -12.20 -76.40 -25.98
N GLU A 327 -11.31 -77.35 -26.22
CA GLU A 327 -10.22 -77.79 -25.34
C GLU A 327 -9.02 -76.80 -25.16
N LYS A 328 -8.42 -76.83 -23.94
CA LYS A 328 -7.11 -76.26 -23.46
C LYS A 328 -7.13 -74.84 -22.87
N LEU A 329 -7.60 -74.69 -21.63
CA LEU A 329 -7.53 -73.42 -20.89
C LEU A 329 -6.34 -73.34 -19.93
N ILE A 330 -5.58 -72.25 -20.08
CA ILE A 330 -4.50 -71.81 -19.20
C ILE A 330 -5.12 -70.71 -18.30
N SER A 331 -5.15 -70.87 -16.97
CA SER A 331 -5.77 -69.88 -16.06
C SER A 331 -4.72 -69.14 -15.22
N LEU A 332 -4.83 -67.80 -15.14
CA LEU A 332 -4.01 -66.94 -14.29
C LEU A 332 -4.54 -66.98 -12.85
N ILE A 333 -3.68 -67.21 -11.86
CA ILE A 333 -4.09 -67.36 -10.45
C ILE A 333 -3.74 -66.15 -9.59
N TYR A 334 -2.65 -65.45 -9.90
CA TYR A 334 -2.19 -64.33 -9.07
C TYR A 334 -1.36 -63.36 -9.90
N GLU A 335 -1.64 -62.07 -9.76
CA GLU A 335 -0.91 -60.97 -10.38
C GLU A 335 -0.63 -59.90 -9.31
N GLU A 336 0.61 -59.45 -9.23
CA GLU A 336 1.05 -58.34 -8.39
C GLU A 336 1.67 -57.28 -9.31
N CYS A 337 1.09 -56.08 -9.32
CA CYS A 337 1.65 -54.92 -10.01
C CYS A 337 2.32 -54.01 -8.96
N ILE A 338 3.63 -53.88 -9.03
CA ILE A 338 4.43 -53.04 -8.13
C ILE A 338 5.28 -52.11 -9.01
N GLY A 339 5.00 -50.81 -8.98
CA GLY A 339 5.72 -49.83 -9.78
C GLY A 339 5.58 -50.09 -11.28
N ASN A 340 6.71 -50.27 -11.97
CA ASN A 340 6.77 -50.63 -13.39
C ASN A 340 6.82 -52.15 -13.64
N CYS A 341 6.61 -52.99 -12.62
CA CYS A 341 6.75 -54.45 -12.74
C CYS A 341 5.44 -55.19 -12.50
N ILE A 342 5.11 -56.12 -13.41
CA ILE A 342 3.96 -57.02 -13.32
C ILE A 342 4.45 -58.45 -13.14
N LYS A 343 4.06 -59.11 -12.06
CA LYS A 343 4.43 -60.50 -11.77
C LYS A 343 3.20 -61.36 -11.63
N GLY A 344 3.25 -62.61 -12.09
CA GLY A 344 2.14 -63.51 -11.88
C GLY A 344 2.41 -64.98 -12.19
N TRP A 345 1.37 -65.79 -12.03
CA TRP A 345 1.43 -67.25 -12.20
C TRP A 345 0.31 -67.76 -13.09
N ILE A 346 0.64 -68.66 -14.01
CA ILE A 346 -0.33 -69.30 -14.91
C ILE A 346 -0.29 -70.83 -14.77
N PHE A 347 -1.46 -71.46 -14.74
CA PHE A 347 -1.60 -72.91 -14.57
C PHE A 347 -1.82 -73.63 -15.90
N LYS A 348 -1.24 -74.84 -16.03
CA LYS A 348 -1.43 -75.74 -17.18
C LYS A 348 -1.85 -77.14 -16.69
N GLN A 349 -2.98 -77.66 -17.17
CA GLN A 349 -3.45 -79.02 -16.85
C GLN A 349 -2.50 -80.11 -17.41
N GLN A 350 -2.37 -81.22 -16.68
CA GLN A 350 -1.38 -82.29 -16.93
C GLN A 350 -1.40 -82.85 -18.36
N GLY A 351 -0.21 -82.95 -19.00
CA GLY A 351 -0.01 -83.76 -20.22
C GLY A 351 0.74 -83.11 -21.39
N SER A 352 1.09 -81.81 -21.34
CA SER A 352 1.73 -81.11 -22.46
C SER A 352 3.12 -80.56 -22.10
N THR A 353 4.16 -81.09 -22.72
CA THR A 353 5.59 -80.71 -22.56
C THR A 353 6.00 -79.43 -23.31
N LYS A 354 5.07 -78.73 -23.98
CA LYS A 354 5.39 -77.46 -24.65
C LYS A 354 5.53 -76.30 -23.66
N ILE A 355 6.66 -75.59 -23.77
CA ILE A 355 6.97 -74.33 -23.10
C ILE A 355 5.80 -73.33 -23.29
N LEU A 356 5.27 -72.77 -22.21
CA LEU A 356 4.18 -71.81 -22.26
C LEU A 356 4.74 -70.42 -22.60
N THR A 357 4.29 -69.79 -23.68
CA THR A 357 4.73 -68.44 -24.06
C THR A 357 3.53 -67.51 -24.09
N ILE A 358 3.67 -66.34 -23.47
CA ILE A 358 2.63 -65.31 -23.39
C ILE A 358 3.13 -63.99 -23.99
N ASN A 359 2.20 -63.21 -24.54
CA ASN A 359 2.44 -61.87 -25.06
C ASN A 359 1.75 -60.84 -24.17
N LEU A 360 2.46 -59.79 -23.82
CA LEU A 360 1.90 -58.61 -23.16
C LEU A 360 1.55 -57.55 -24.20
N TYR A 361 0.35 -56.98 -24.10
CA TYR A 361 -0.11 -55.86 -24.89
C TYR A 361 -0.50 -54.70 -23.96
N ILE A 362 -0.16 -53.47 -24.37
CA ILE A 362 -0.62 -52.23 -23.73
C ILE A 362 -1.25 -51.35 -24.81
N ASP A 363 -2.48 -50.87 -24.58
CA ASP A 363 -3.28 -50.10 -25.54
C ASP A 363 -3.34 -50.75 -26.94
N ARG A 364 -3.55 -52.08 -26.94
CA ARG A 364 -3.59 -52.94 -28.14
C ARG A 364 -2.27 -53.06 -28.92
N ARG A 365 -1.15 -52.53 -28.41
CA ARG A 365 0.19 -52.73 -28.99
C ARG A 365 0.93 -53.83 -28.25
N LYS A 366 1.57 -54.74 -28.97
CA LYS A 366 2.39 -55.80 -28.36
C LYS A 366 3.66 -55.19 -27.80
N VAL A 367 3.85 -55.31 -26.48
CA VAL A 367 4.95 -54.71 -25.74
C VAL A 367 6.06 -55.71 -25.47
N SER A 368 5.73 -56.94 -25.08
CA SER A 368 6.72 -57.96 -24.74
C SER A 368 6.20 -59.38 -24.99
N GLN A 369 7.11 -60.35 -25.06
CA GLN A 369 6.82 -61.78 -25.14
C GLN A 369 7.76 -62.51 -24.18
N ILE A 370 7.19 -63.31 -23.27
CA ILE A 370 7.98 -64.09 -22.31
C ILE A 370 7.60 -65.56 -22.36
N ILE A 371 8.63 -66.38 -22.23
CA ILE A 371 8.51 -67.82 -22.02
C ILE A 371 8.34 -68.04 -20.51
N CYS A 372 7.17 -68.51 -20.09
CA CYS A 372 6.89 -68.79 -18.68
C CYS A 372 7.67 -70.04 -18.25
N ASN A 373 8.52 -69.87 -17.24
CA ASN A 373 9.41 -70.91 -16.72
C ASN A 373 9.07 -71.23 -15.26
N ASP A 374 9.56 -72.36 -14.77
CA ASP A 374 9.42 -72.86 -13.39
C ASP A 374 10.23 -72.03 -12.36
N TYR A 375 10.64 -70.81 -12.73
CA TYR A 375 11.76 -70.08 -12.14
C TYR A 375 11.33 -69.13 -10.99
N ASN A 376 10.61 -69.65 -10.00
CA ASN A 376 10.58 -69.02 -8.66
C ASN A 376 10.14 -70.00 -7.57
N LYS A 377 10.93 -71.08 -7.38
CA LYS A 377 10.72 -72.04 -6.27
C LYS A 377 11.00 -71.47 -4.87
N SER A 378 11.45 -70.23 -4.73
CA SER A 378 11.95 -69.69 -3.45
C SER A 378 10.92 -68.96 -2.58
N LYS A 379 9.67 -68.75 -3.01
CA LYS A 379 8.67 -67.98 -2.23
C LYS A 379 7.33 -68.67 -1.92
N ILE A 380 7.14 -69.94 -2.30
CA ILE A 380 5.91 -70.68 -1.97
C ILE A 380 6.30 -72.11 -1.59
N ASN A 381 6.16 -72.45 -0.31
CA ASN A 381 6.14 -73.84 0.13
C ASN A 381 4.84 -74.48 -0.42
N ASP A 382 4.98 -75.64 -1.05
CA ASP A 382 3.95 -76.46 -1.71
C ASP A 382 3.61 -76.09 -3.15
N LEU A 383 4.24 -76.78 -4.11
CA LEU A 383 3.79 -76.80 -5.50
C LEU A 383 3.14 -78.14 -5.84
N GLU A 384 1.84 -78.07 -6.09
CA GLU A 384 1.14 -78.93 -7.04
C GLU A 384 1.77 -78.78 -8.44
N LYS A 385 1.89 -79.89 -9.17
CA LYS A 385 2.38 -79.91 -10.56
C LYS A 385 1.53 -78.99 -11.46
N GLY A 386 2.13 -77.99 -12.13
CA GLY A 386 1.48 -77.27 -13.25
C GLY A 386 1.49 -75.73 -13.24
N LYS A 387 2.17 -75.04 -12.31
CA LYS A 387 2.25 -73.57 -12.25
C LYS A 387 3.52 -73.04 -12.92
N TYR A 388 3.41 -72.04 -13.79
CA TYR A 388 4.53 -71.34 -14.45
C TYR A 388 4.50 -69.86 -14.12
N GLY A 389 5.62 -69.30 -13.67
CA GLY A 389 5.73 -67.88 -13.31
C GLY A 389 6.09 -67.00 -14.52
N PHE A 390 5.70 -65.72 -14.46
CA PHE A 390 6.14 -64.68 -15.40
C PHE A 390 6.38 -63.34 -14.67
N GLU A 391 7.22 -62.51 -15.28
CA GLU A 391 7.56 -61.16 -14.84
C GLU A 391 7.71 -60.26 -16.08
N PHE A 392 7.06 -59.10 -16.08
CA PHE A 392 7.15 -58.09 -17.12
C PHE A 392 7.51 -56.73 -16.54
N THR A 393 8.44 -56.03 -17.18
CA THR A 393 8.68 -54.61 -16.94
C THR A 393 7.89 -53.79 -17.97
N ILE A 394 7.10 -52.84 -17.50
CA ILE A 394 6.35 -51.89 -18.33
C ILE A 394 7.35 -50.88 -18.91
N PRO A 395 7.35 -50.64 -20.23
CA PRO A 395 8.24 -49.64 -20.85
C PRO A 395 7.92 -48.20 -20.40
N ASP A 396 8.96 -47.37 -20.34
CA ASP A 396 8.90 -45.97 -19.88
C ASP A 396 7.83 -45.12 -20.59
N GLU A 397 7.53 -45.39 -21.87
CA GLU A 397 6.54 -44.65 -22.65
C GLU A 397 5.09 -44.80 -22.15
N TYR A 398 4.82 -45.80 -21.30
CA TYR A 398 3.51 -46.06 -20.69
C TYR A 398 3.46 -45.66 -19.19
N LEU A 399 4.49 -44.94 -18.71
CA LEU A 399 4.58 -44.40 -17.34
C LEU A 399 4.29 -42.89 -17.33
N ASP A 400 3.34 -42.44 -18.14
CA ASP A 400 3.03 -41.01 -18.37
C ASP A 400 1.98 -40.43 -17.41
N GLY A 401 1.53 -41.22 -16.44
CA GLY A 401 0.50 -40.87 -15.46
C GLY A 401 -0.94 -40.98 -15.95
N LYS A 402 -1.19 -41.39 -17.21
CA LYS A 402 -2.52 -41.66 -17.76
C LYS A 402 -2.92 -43.13 -17.58
N GLU A 403 -4.19 -43.41 -17.84
CA GLU A 403 -4.76 -44.76 -17.79
C GLU A 403 -4.48 -45.52 -19.10
N HIS A 404 -3.88 -46.71 -18.98
CA HIS A 404 -3.52 -47.60 -20.07
C HIS A 404 -4.19 -48.97 -19.93
N LYS A 405 -4.52 -49.61 -21.06
CA LYS A 405 -5.16 -50.94 -21.10
C LYS A 405 -4.14 -52.06 -21.27
N LEU A 406 -4.00 -52.90 -20.26
CA LEU A 406 -3.14 -54.09 -20.22
C LEU A 406 -3.91 -55.33 -20.70
N GLU A 407 -3.34 -56.08 -21.65
CA GLU A 407 -3.85 -57.39 -22.08
C GLU A 407 -2.73 -58.43 -22.15
N ILE A 408 -2.89 -59.59 -21.50
CA ILE A 408 -1.97 -60.73 -21.65
C ILE A 408 -2.66 -61.78 -22.52
N LYS A 409 -1.99 -62.25 -23.58
CA LYS A 409 -2.52 -63.26 -24.51
C LYS A 409 -1.60 -64.46 -24.64
N SER A 410 -2.17 -65.65 -24.75
CA SER A 410 -1.43 -66.87 -25.09
C SER A 410 -0.89 -66.79 -26.53
N LEU A 411 0.36 -67.25 -26.77
CA LEU A 411 0.96 -67.26 -28.10
C LEU A 411 0.23 -68.22 -29.06
N ASP A 412 -0.23 -69.37 -28.55
CA ASP A 412 -0.69 -70.49 -29.38
C ASP A 412 -2.10 -70.28 -29.97
N ASN A 413 -2.97 -69.51 -29.31
CA ASN A 413 -4.36 -69.30 -29.72
C ASN A 413 -4.86 -67.84 -29.61
N GLN A 414 -4.00 -66.87 -29.27
CA GLN A 414 -4.35 -65.46 -29.04
C GLN A 414 -5.46 -65.24 -27.99
N GLN A 415 -5.75 -66.23 -27.17
CA GLN A 415 -6.77 -66.11 -26.12
C GLN A 415 -6.31 -65.11 -25.06
N ILE A 416 -7.21 -64.18 -24.70
CA ILE A 416 -6.98 -63.21 -23.62
C ILE A 416 -6.98 -63.97 -22.30
N ILE A 417 -5.82 -63.96 -21.64
CA ILE A 417 -5.61 -64.54 -20.31
C ILE A 417 -5.97 -63.50 -19.23
N LEU A 418 -5.69 -62.21 -19.50
CA LEU A 418 -5.93 -61.09 -18.60
C LEU A 418 -6.27 -59.83 -19.40
N HIS A 419 -7.21 -59.03 -18.90
CA HIS A 419 -7.52 -57.68 -19.40
C HIS A 419 -7.80 -56.75 -18.20
N ARG A 420 -7.03 -55.66 -18.05
CA ARG A 420 -7.22 -54.64 -16.99
C ARG A 420 -6.73 -53.26 -17.42
N ASN A 421 -7.18 -52.23 -16.72
CA ASN A 421 -6.58 -50.89 -16.82
C ASN A 421 -5.53 -50.70 -15.72
N PHE A 422 -4.47 -49.95 -16.00
CA PHE A 422 -3.50 -49.50 -15.00
C PHE A 422 -3.10 -48.04 -15.26
N SER A 423 -2.74 -47.32 -14.21
CA SER A 423 -2.07 -46.01 -14.29
C SER A 423 -1.10 -45.89 -13.12
N LEU A 424 0.08 -45.31 -13.37
CA LEU A 424 1.11 -45.14 -12.35
C LEU A 424 1.21 -43.66 -11.98
N GLN A 425 0.74 -43.28 -10.77
CA GLN A 425 0.76 -41.89 -10.30
C GLN A 425 1.75 -41.72 -9.17
N ILE A 426 3.01 -41.52 -9.54
CA ILE A 426 4.11 -41.37 -8.60
C ILE A 426 4.15 -39.96 -8.03
N LYS A 427 4.19 -39.87 -6.70
CA LYS A 427 4.62 -38.67 -5.99
C LYS A 427 5.79 -39.00 -5.09
N GLY A 428 6.74 -38.09 -5.01
CA GLY A 428 7.86 -38.21 -4.08
C GLY A 428 8.52 -36.87 -3.81
N ASN A 429 9.23 -36.82 -2.70
CA ASN A 429 10.05 -35.68 -2.32
C ASN A 429 11.37 -36.18 -1.72
N ILE A 430 12.41 -35.36 -1.84
CA ILE A 430 13.66 -35.57 -1.13
C ILE A 430 13.77 -34.53 -0.03
N ASP A 431 13.88 -35.02 1.19
CA ASP A 431 13.89 -34.18 2.39
C ASP A 431 15.31 -33.78 2.78
N VAL A 432 16.30 -34.66 2.55
CA VAL A 432 17.70 -34.43 2.90
C VAL A 432 18.61 -34.91 1.78
N VAL A 433 19.52 -34.04 1.32
CA VAL A 433 20.68 -34.44 0.51
C VAL A 433 21.95 -33.81 1.05
N ASN A 434 22.95 -34.64 1.36
CA ASN A 434 24.29 -34.18 1.70
C ASN A 434 25.34 -35.19 1.20
N SER A 435 26.62 -34.94 1.51
CA SER A 435 27.75 -35.77 1.06
C SER A 435 27.78 -37.18 1.66
N MET A 436 26.91 -37.50 2.64
CA MET A 436 26.87 -38.78 3.34
C MET A 436 25.53 -39.50 3.19
N ARG A 437 24.45 -38.81 2.83
CA ARG A 437 23.12 -39.45 2.71
C ARG A 437 22.14 -38.72 1.81
N ILE A 438 21.21 -39.48 1.27
CA ILE A 438 19.96 -39.00 0.66
C ILE A 438 18.79 -39.63 1.42
N GLU A 439 17.82 -38.80 1.82
CA GLU A 439 16.61 -39.22 2.49
C GLU A 439 15.40 -38.57 1.81
N GLY A 440 14.32 -39.33 1.67
CA GLY A 440 13.10 -38.83 1.06
C GLY A 440 11.96 -39.82 1.21
N TRP A 441 10.89 -39.59 0.46
CA TRP A 441 9.75 -40.49 0.37
C TRP A 441 9.22 -40.55 -1.06
N ILE A 442 8.58 -41.67 -1.39
CA ILE A 442 7.94 -41.88 -2.69
C ILE A 442 6.76 -42.84 -2.53
N VAL A 443 5.67 -42.59 -3.26
CA VAL A 443 4.46 -43.39 -3.23
C VAL A 443 3.80 -43.40 -4.62
N ASP A 444 3.20 -44.52 -4.97
CA ASP A 444 2.19 -44.57 -6.03
C ASP A 444 0.81 -44.35 -5.40
N ILE A 445 0.14 -43.26 -5.78
CA ILE A 445 -1.16 -42.89 -5.21
C ILE A 445 -2.21 -43.99 -5.42
N ASN A 446 -2.09 -44.74 -6.52
CA ASN A 446 -3.05 -45.78 -6.87
C ASN A 446 -2.81 -47.10 -6.10
N SER A 447 -1.65 -47.28 -5.48
CA SER A 447 -1.28 -48.48 -4.74
C SER A 447 -0.35 -48.13 -3.57
N PRO A 448 -0.82 -47.34 -2.59
CA PRO A 448 0.03 -46.77 -1.55
C PRO A 448 0.62 -47.82 -0.61
N HIS A 449 0.05 -49.03 -0.57
CA HIS A 449 0.52 -50.14 0.27
C HIS A 449 1.76 -50.87 -0.26
N ASN A 450 2.16 -50.61 -1.52
CA ASN A 450 3.27 -51.28 -2.17
C ASN A 450 4.53 -50.41 -2.11
N SER A 451 5.63 -50.95 -1.58
CA SER A 451 6.92 -50.25 -1.58
C SER A 451 7.53 -50.23 -2.98
N LEU A 452 7.95 -49.05 -3.44
CA LEU A 452 8.61 -48.87 -4.74
C LEU A 452 10.12 -49.16 -4.63
N GLU A 453 10.68 -49.81 -5.65
CA GLU A 453 12.12 -50.02 -5.80
C GLU A 453 12.72 -48.91 -6.69
N LEU A 454 13.82 -48.30 -6.25
CA LEU A 454 14.49 -47.18 -6.94
C LEU A 454 15.93 -47.54 -7.29
N ASP A 455 16.41 -47.05 -8.43
CA ASP A 455 17.82 -47.04 -8.78
C ASP A 455 18.43 -45.64 -8.54
N VAL A 456 19.55 -45.62 -7.83
CA VAL A 456 20.35 -44.41 -7.59
C VAL A 456 21.49 -44.40 -8.59
N TYR A 457 21.60 -43.36 -9.40
CA TYR A 457 22.70 -43.12 -10.34
C TYR A 457 23.57 -41.97 -9.85
N VAL A 458 24.89 -42.13 -9.98
CA VAL A 458 25.90 -41.12 -9.66
C VAL A 458 26.73 -40.89 -10.92
N ASN A 459 26.75 -39.66 -11.45
CA ASN A 459 27.37 -39.28 -12.72
C ASN A 459 26.98 -40.22 -13.89
N GLY A 460 25.70 -40.62 -13.93
CA GLY A 460 25.16 -41.55 -14.93
C GLY A 460 25.51 -43.03 -14.71
N LEU A 461 26.25 -43.40 -13.67
CA LEU A 461 26.56 -44.79 -13.32
C LEU A 461 25.65 -45.28 -12.17
N LYS A 462 25.04 -46.47 -12.30
CA LYS A 462 24.19 -47.05 -11.25
C LYS A 462 25.02 -47.32 -9.99
N TYR A 463 24.67 -46.64 -8.89
CA TYR A 463 25.32 -46.71 -7.58
C TYR A 463 24.72 -47.81 -6.72
N GLN A 464 23.40 -47.81 -6.49
CA GLN A 464 22.69 -48.89 -5.79
C GLN A 464 21.19 -48.89 -6.10
N SER A 465 20.53 -50.02 -5.83
CA SER A 465 19.06 -50.11 -5.80
C SER A 465 18.55 -50.11 -4.36
N ILE A 466 17.49 -49.35 -4.08
CA ILE A 466 16.88 -49.23 -2.75
C ILE A 466 15.37 -49.52 -2.81
N VAL A 467 14.77 -49.82 -1.66
CA VAL A 467 13.32 -50.01 -1.52
C VAL A 467 12.79 -48.92 -0.59
N ALA A 468 11.75 -48.21 -1.02
CA ALA A 468 11.09 -47.18 -0.23
C ALA A 468 10.09 -47.82 0.75
N ASN A 469 10.58 -48.26 1.91
CA ASN A 469 9.80 -48.97 2.93
C ASN A 469 9.98 -48.42 4.36
N LEU A 470 10.66 -47.28 4.52
CA LEU A 470 10.88 -46.67 5.82
C LEU A 470 9.62 -45.97 6.32
N GLN A 471 9.41 -46.04 7.64
CA GLN A 471 8.25 -45.44 8.32
C GLN A 471 8.31 -43.90 8.27
N ARG A 472 7.23 -43.27 7.81
CA ARG A 472 7.00 -41.83 7.68
C ARG A 472 5.54 -41.51 7.98
N ASP A 473 5.24 -41.38 9.26
CA ASP A 473 3.87 -41.13 9.73
C ASP A 473 3.36 -39.74 9.31
N ASP A 474 4.26 -38.74 9.24
CA ASP A 474 4.01 -37.37 8.79
C ASP A 474 3.50 -37.27 7.35
N VAL A 475 3.96 -38.17 6.48
CA VAL A 475 3.50 -38.29 5.08
C VAL A 475 2.35 -39.29 4.97
N GLY A 476 2.34 -40.31 5.84
CA GLY A 476 1.34 -41.37 5.85
C GLY A 476 -0.07 -40.89 6.20
N GLU A 477 -0.23 -39.81 6.96
CA GLU A 477 -1.54 -39.17 7.19
C GLU A 477 -2.20 -38.68 5.89
N ILE A 478 -1.41 -38.30 4.89
CA ILE A 478 -1.90 -37.73 3.62
C ILE A 478 -2.34 -38.84 2.67
N PHE A 479 -1.64 -39.97 2.65
CA PHE A 479 -1.85 -41.05 1.67
C PHE A 479 -2.44 -42.34 2.28
N GLY A 480 -2.68 -42.38 3.59
CA GLY A 480 -3.26 -43.53 4.29
C GLY A 480 -2.31 -44.71 4.52
N PHE A 481 -1.01 -44.54 4.27
CA PHE A 481 0.01 -45.57 4.45
C PHE A 481 1.37 -44.95 4.80
N SER A 482 2.09 -45.51 5.77
CA SER A 482 3.27 -44.88 6.36
C SER A 482 4.63 -45.50 5.97
N LYS A 483 4.68 -46.61 5.21
CA LYS A 483 5.96 -47.21 4.78
C LYS A 483 6.36 -46.80 3.37
N LEU A 484 6.72 -45.53 3.22
CA LEU A 484 6.99 -44.89 1.92
C LEU A 484 8.30 -44.07 1.90
N GLY A 485 9.05 -44.05 2.99
CA GLY A 485 10.35 -43.38 3.08
C GLY A 485 11.49 -44.21 2.51
N PHE A 486 12.58 -43.56 2.10
CA PHE A 486 13.83 -44.20 1.71
C PHE A 486 15.06 -43.47 2.27
N PHE A 487 16.15 -44.22 2.41
CA PHE A 487 17.43 -43.72 2.89
C PHE A 487 18.56 -44.37 2.07
N VAL A 488 19.50 -43.55 1.62
CA VAL A 488 20.69 -43.95 0.86
C VAL A 488 21.92 -43.46 1.61
N ASN A 489 22.81 -44.36 2.02
CA ASN A 489 24.13 -43.99 2.52
C ASN A 489 25.11 -43.77 1.35
N LEU A 490 25.74 -42.61 1.32
CA LEU A 490 26.71 -42.21 0.33
C LEU A 490 28.12 -42.35 0.95
N SER A 491 28.70 -43.54 0.86
CA SER A 491 29.92 -43.90 1.59
C SER A 491 31.16 -44.00 0.69
N GLU A 492 31.55 -42.93 -0.03
CA GLU A 492 32.89 -42.81 -0.63
C GLU A 492 33.30 -41.34 -0.88
N GLU A 493 34.60 -41.03 -0.72
CA GLU A 493 35.24 -39.73 -1.06
C GLU A 493 35.04 -39.30 -2.53
N ARG A 494 34.59 -40.22 -3.41
CA ARG A 494 34.38 -40.03 -4.85
C ARG A 494 33.11 -39.25 -5.23
N LEU A 495 32.31 -38.81 -4.24
CA LEU A 495 31.01 -38.16 -4.48
C LEU A 495 31.04 -36.62 -4.45
N ARG A 496 32.22 -36.00 -4.32
CA ARG A 496 32.38 -34.54 -4.34
C ARG A 496 32.01 -33.97 -5.72
N GLY A 497 30.85 -33.32 -5.80
CA GLY A 497 30.40 -32.68 -7.04
C GLY A 497 29.82 -33.65 -8.07
N SER A 498 29.29 -34.78 -7.62
CA SER A 498 28.67 -35.78 -8.50
C SER A 498 27.18 -35.52 -8.70
N GLU A 499 26.71 -35.65 -9.94
CA GLU A 499 25.29 -35.64 -10.31
C GLU A 499 24.61 -36.89 -9.77
N ILE A 500 23.53 -36.72 -9.01
CA ILE A 500 22.73 -37.83 -8.47
C ILE A 500 21.34 -37.80 -9.09
N VAL A 501 20.95 -38.92 -9.68
CA VAL A 501 19.64 -39.14 -10.31
C VAL A 501 18.99 -40.35 -9.65
N LEU A 502 17.71 -40.23 -9.30
CA LEU A 502 16.89 -41.32 -8.81
C LEU A 502 15.86 -41.68 -9.87
N THR A 503 15.83 -42.94 -10.27
CA THR A 503 14.83 -43.48 -11.21
C THR A 503 14.10 -44.66 -10.57
N LEU A 504 12.92 -45.01 -11.11
CA LEU A 504 12.33 -46.31 -10.79
C LEU A 504 13.28 -47.41 -11.22
N LYS A 505 13.33 -48.50 -10.46
CA LYS A 505 14.18 -49.64 -10.81
C LYS A 505 13.89 -50.12 -12.24
N ASP A 506 14.95 -50.28 -13.02
CA ASP A 506 14.89 -50.72 -14.42
C ASP A 506 14.13 -49.75 -15.37
N SER A 507 14.01 -48.47 -14.98
CA SER A 507 13.49 -47.35 -15.79
C SER A 507 14.52 -46.22 -15.90
N TYR A 508 14.49 -45.46 -17.00
CA TYR A 508 15.29 -44.23 -17.15
C TYR A 508 14.53 -42.96 -16.77
N LEU A 509 13.27 -43.08 -16.33
CA LEU A 509 12.44 -41.94 -15.98
C LEU A 509 12.92 -41.31 -14.64
N PRO A 510 13.44 -40.07 -14.63
CA PRO A 510 13.87 -39.41 -13.40
C PRO A 510 12.67 -39.00 -12.56
N ILE A 511 12.71 -39.33 -11.27
CA ILE A 511 11.62 -39.08 -10.32
C ILE A 511 11.54 -37.58 -9.92
N LEU A 512 12.63 -36.84 -10.14
CA LEU A 512 12.73 -35.41 -9.87
C LEU A 512 13.19 -34.65 -11.12
N ASN A 513 12.55 -33.51 -11.41
CA ASN A 513 12.84 -32.67 -12.58
C ASN A 513 14.22 -31.99 -12.57
N THR A 514 15.01 -32.14 -11.50
CA THR A 514 16.37 -31.57 -11.41
C THR A 514 17.36 -32.57 -10.83
N PRO A 515 18.54 -32.75 -11.45
CA PRO A 515 19.62 -33.56 -10.88
C PRO A 515 20.14 -32.94 -9.58
N ILE A 516 20.47 -33.77 -8.60
CA ILE A 516 20.94 -33.30 -7.28
C ILE A 516 22.44 -33.53 -7.15
N MET A 517 23.21 -32.49 -6.84
CA MET A 517 24.65 -32.63 -6.55
C MET A 517 24.95 -32.63 -5.05
N ALA A 518 25.69 -33.64 -4.58
CA ALA A 518 26.17 -33.72 -3.20
C ALA A 518 27.53 -33.00 -3.04
N ILE A 519 27.62 -32.07 -2.08
CA ILE A 519 28.84 -31.28 -1.82
C ILE A 519 29.10 -31.21 -0.31
N SER A 520 30.35 -31.48 0.11
CA SER A 520 30.79 -31.39 1.51
C SER A 520 30.86 -29.95 2.04
N GLN A 521 30.66 -29.75 3.34
CA GLN A 521 30.75 -28.44 4.01
C GLN A 521 32.16 -27.81 3.91
N GLU A 522 33.21 -28.65 3.91
CA GLU A 522 34.58 -28.22 3.65
C GLU A 522 34.76 -27.63 2.25
N ALA A 523 34.17 -28.26 1.23
CA ALA A 523 34.23 -27.74 -0.15
C ALA A 523 33.46 -26.42 -0.29
N LYS A 524 32.35 -26.21 0.44
CA LYS A 524 31.65 -24.92 0.48
C LYS A 524 32.52 -23.83 1.11
N THR A 525 33.14 -24.12 2.24
CA THR A 525 34.01 -23.19 2.97
C THR A 525 35.30 -22.88 2.19
N HIS A 526 35.88 -23.89 1.55
CA HIS A 526 37.04 -23.75 0.67
C HIS A 526 36.70 -22.95 -0.60
N THR A 527 35.52 -23.15 -1.20
CA THR A 527 35.07 -22.40 -2.38
C THR A 527 34.80 -20.92 -2.03
N ILE A 528 34.20 -20.64 -0.87
CA ILE A 528 34.01 -19.26 -0.36
C ILE A 528 35.37 -18.59 -0.08
N SER A 529 36.32 -19.34 0.51
CA SER A 529 37.70 -18.88 0.73
C SER A 529 38.46 -18.62 -0.58
N LEU A 530 38.31 -19.50 -1.58
CA LEU A 530 38.88 -19.35 -2.92
C LEU A 530 38.26 -18.20 -3.71
N LEU A 531 36.95 -17.98 -3.59
CA LEU A 531 36.25 -16.84 -4.18
C LEU A 531 36.76 -15.52 -3.54
N ASN A 532 36.92 -15.47 -2.22
CA ASN A 532 37.51 -14.31 -1.55
C ASN A 532 38.98 -14.07 -1.93
N GLN A 533 39.76 -15.13 -2.18
CA GLN A 533 41.15 -15.00 -2.63
C GLN A 533 41.28 -14.59 -4.10
N LYS A 534 40.42 -15.09 -5.00
CA LYS A 534 40.56 -14.95 -6.46
C LYS A 534 39.87 -13.73 -7.08
N VAL A 535 39.11 -12.95 -6.31
CA VAL A 535 38.51 -11.66 -6.73
C VAL A 535 39.56 -10.60 -7.16
N SER A 536 40.86 -10.89 -7.06
CA SER A 536 41.95 -10.01 -7.51
C SER A 536 42.67 -10.44 -8.81
N GLY A 537 42.23 -11.48 -9.54
CA GLY A 537 42.82 -11.78 -10.86
C GLY A 537 42.20 -13.00 -11.56
N PHE A 538 41.50 -12.77 -12.68
CA PHE A 538 40.78 -13.82 -13.41
C PHE A 538 41.19 -13.91 -14.89
N ASP A 539 42.11 -14.83 -15.21
CA ASP A 539 42.42 -15.27 -16.59
C ASP A 539 42.45 -16.80 -16.77
N PHE A 540 42.08 -17.60 -15.75
CA PHE A 540 42.35 -19.06 -15.73
C PHE A 540 41.13 -19.99 -15.59
N LEU A 541 39.89 -19.50 -15.78
CA LEU A 541 38.68 -20.34 -15.68
C LEU A 541 38.19 -20.82 -17.04
N THR A 542 37.88 -22.11 -17.14
CA THR A 542 37.25 -22.72 -18.32
C THR A 542 35.75 -22.37 -18.40
N ASP A 543 35.15 -22.46 -19.59
CA ASP A 543 33.74 -22.11 -19.77
C ASP A 543 32.78 -22.98 -18.95
N GLY A 544 33.11 -24.26 -18.74
CA GLY A 544 32.35 -25.17 -17.87
C GLY A 544 32.34 -24.73 -16.40
N GLU A 545 33.49 -24.31 -15.88
CA GLU A 545 33.62 -23.81 -14.49
C GLU A 545 32.86 -22.48 -14.30
N LYS A 546 32.82 -21.63 -15.34
CA LYS A 546 32.01 -20.41 -15.34
C LYS A 546 30.51 -20.70 -15.33
N GLN A 547 30.05 -21.71 -16.09
CA GLN A 547 28.63 -22.14 -16.04
C GLN A 547 28.25 -22.71 -14.67
N TRP A 548 29.14 -23.47 -14.05
CA TRP A 548 28.96 -24.05 -12.71
C TRP A 548 28.83 -22.97 -11.63
N LEU A 549 29.70 -21.96 -11.63
CA LEU A 549 29.63 -20.84 -10.68
C LEU A 549 28.29 -20.10 -10.78
N THR A 550 27.86 -19.80 -12.01
CA THR A 550 26.65 -19.00 -12.27
C THR A 550 25.34 -19.74 -12.03
N LYS A 551 25.25 -21.02 -12.42
CA LYS A 551 23.99 -21.78 -12.31
C LYS A 551 23.81 -22.52 -10.99
N VAL A 552 24.89 -22.81 -10.27
CA VAL A 552 24.86 -23.72 -9.10
C VAL A 552 25.39 -23.05 -7.85
N VAL A 553 26.55 -22.39 -7.91
CA VAL A 553 27.18 -21.85 -6.69
C VAL A 553 26.47 -20.58 -6.21
N PHE A 554 26.22 -19.61 -7.10
CA PHE A 554 25.60 -18.35 -6.69
C PHE A 554 24.16 -18.46 -6.21
N PRO A 555 23.24 -19.20 -6.87
CA PRO A 555 21.87 -19.35 -6.37
C PRO A 555 21.81 -20.05 -5.00
N ASN A 556 22.65 -21.07 -4.78
CA ASN A 556 22.71 -21.79 -3.51
C ASN A 556 23.35 -20.96 -2.39
N LEU A 557 24.35 -20.14 -2.70
CA LEU A 557 24.94 -19.19 -1.74
C LEU A 557 23.92 -18.12 -1.34
N LYS A 558 23.13 -17.60 -2.30
CA LYS A 558 22.06 -16.63 -2.05
C LYS A 558 20.96 -17.23 -1.16
N ASN A 559 20.51 -18.44 -1.45
CA ASN A 559 19.54 -19.16 -0.61
C ASN A 559 20.09 -19.47 0.79
N PHE A 560 21.38 -19.82 0.90
CA PHE A 560 22.04 -20.01 2.19
C PHE A 560 22.05 -18.71 3.02
N ILE A 561 22.31 -17.56 2.39
CA ILE A 561 22.28 -16.23 3.03
C ILE A 561 20.85 -15.82 3.41
N ARG A 562 19.86 -16.08 2.55
CA ARG A 562 18.43 -15.77 2.78
C ARG A 562 17.84 -16.47 4.01
N HIS A 563 18.44 -17.57 4.47
CA HIS A 563 17.92 -18.40 5.56
C HIS A 563 18.79 -18.41 6.84
N GLN A 564 19.79 -17.53 6.96
CA GLN A 564 20.60 -17.34 8.16
C GLN A 564 20.11 -16.15 9.02
N GLN A 565 20.24 -16.24 10.35
CA GLN A 565 19.78 -15.21 11.29
C GLN A 565 20.62 -13.92 11.23
N LYS A 566 19.99 -12.80 11.65
CA LYS A 566 20.35 -11.37 11.50
C LYS A 566 21.80 -10.90 11.78
N ASN A 567 22.72 -11.71 12.30
CA ASN A 567 23.99 -11.19 12.84
C ASN A 567 25.20 -11.21 11.86
N GLU A 568 25.06 -11.68 10.62
CA GLU A 568 26.21 -11.76 9.68
C GLU A 568 25.98 -11.04 8.33
N GLN A 569 25.10 -10.03 8.29
CA GLN A 569 24.84 -9.24 7.07
C GLN A 569 25.98 -8.26 6.69
N GLN A 570 27.04 -8.14 7.49
CA GLN A 570 28.13 -7.16 7.26
C GLN A 570 29.24 -7.61 6.31
N LEU A 571 29.20 -8.82 5.74
CA LEU A 571 30.38 -9.40 5.06
C LEU A 571 30.43 -9.27 3.53
N PHE A 572 29.45 -8.68 2.85
CA PHE A 572 29.50 -8.56 1.37
C PHE A 572 29.11 -7.18 0.83
N ASN A 573 30.06 -6.56 0.12
CA ASN A 573 29.93 -5.29 -0.59
C ASN A 573 29.19 -5.50 -1.94
N ALA A 574 28.16 -4.69 -2.20
CA ALA A 574 27.36 -4.64 -3.45
C ALA A 574 28.20 -4.55 -4.75
N LYS A 575 29.40 -3.95 -4.72
CA LYS A 575 30.34 -3.93 -5.86
C LYS A 575 30.81 -5.32 -6.29
N THR A 576 30.96 -6.25 -5.36
CA THR A 576 31.39 -7.63 -5.65
C THR A 576 30.30 -8.39 -6.41
N TYR A 577 29.04 -8.11 -6.07
CA TYR A 577 27.87 -8.61 -6.79
C TYR A 577 27.78 -8.04 -8.22
N HIS A 578 28.12 -6.76 -8.38
CA HIS A 578 28.03 -6.03 -9.65
C HIS A 578 29.05 -6.49 -10.72
N GLN A 579 30.26 -6.92 -10.32
CA GLN A 579 31.31 -7.33 -11.27
C GLN A 579 31.14 -8.76 -11.83
N LEU A 580 30.31 -9.59 -11.18
CA LEU A 580 30.15 -11.01 -11.53
C LEU A 580 29.07 -11.28 -12.60
N SER A 581 28.21 -10.31 -12.91
CA SER A 581 27.07 -10.45 -13.85
C SER A 581 27.41 -10.23 -15.34
N LEU A 582 28.67 -9.95 -15.68
CA LEU A 582 29.10 -9.49 -17.01
C LEU A 582 29.46 -10.59 -18.04
N TRP A 583 29.01 -11.84 -17.87
CA TRP A 583 29.50 -12.95 -18.72
C TRP A 583 28.39 -13.66 -19.48
N ARG A 584 28.21 -13.30 -20.77
CA ARG A 584 27.87 -14.14 -21.94
C ARG A 584 27.38 -13.27 -23.10
N SER A 585 28.05 -13.35 -24.25
CA SER A 585 27.57 -12.80 -25.52
C SER A 585 26.64 -13.78 -26.24
N VAL A 586 25.48 -13.31 -26.71
CA VAL A 586 25.21 -13.09 -28.15
C VAL A 586 24.14 -11.98 -28.24
N LYS A 587 24.48 -10.83 -28.86
CA LYS A 587 23.52 -9.80 -29.26
C LYS A 587 22.71 -10.27 -30.48
N GLN A 588 21.95 -11.35 -30.36
CA GLN A 588 21.02 -11.73 -31.42
C GLN A 588 19.61 -11.33 -31.03
N GLU A 589 19.28 -10.15 -31.54
CA GLU A 589 17.95 -9.57 -31.53
C GLU A 589 16.90 -10.53 -32.13
N ALA A 590 15.89 -10.91 -31.33
CA ALA A 590 14.82 -11.79 -31.77
C ALA A 590 13.68 -11.02 -32.48
N PRO A 591 12.82 -11.67 -33.29
CA PRO A 591 11.54 -11.09 -33.71
C PRO A 591 10.70 -10.68 -32.49
N LEU A 592 9.67 -9.85 -32.63
CA LEU A 592 8.89 -9.35 -31.49
C LEU A 592 7.42 -9.79 -31.59
N ASN A 593 6.81 -10.19 -30.48
CA ASN A 593 5.40 -10.52 -30.37
C ASN A 593 4.76 -9.76 -29.19
N VAL A 594 3.76 -8.92 -29.50
CA VAL A 594 2.93 -8.24 -28.51
C VAL A 594 1.78 -9.17 -28.13
N ILE A 595 1.62 -9.44 -26.85
CA ILE A 595 0.60 -10.32 -26.31
C ILE A 595 -0.39 -9.48 -25.52
N VAL A 596 -1.65 -9.47 -25.97
CA VAL A 596 -2.74 -8.69 -25.36
C VAL A 596 -3.82 -9.65 -24.82
N PRO A 597 -3.90 -9.88 -23.51
CA PRO A 597 -5.02 -10.59 -22.92
C PRO A 597 -6.26 -9.69 -22.85
N VAL A 598 -7.42 -10.22 -23.24
CA VAL A 598 -8.70 -9.50 -23.32
C VAL A 598 -9.77 -10.28 -22.56
N TYR A 599 -10.49 -9.59 -21.68
CA TYR A 599 -11.63 -10.17 -20.96
C TYR A 599 -12.89 -9.29 -20.98
N ARG A 600 -12.79 -7.96 -20.85
CA ARG A 600 -13.95 -7.04 -20.80
C ARG A 600 -13.63 -5.67 -21.41
N ASN A 601 -14.65 -4.83 -21.49
CA ASN A 601 -14.59 -3.42 -21.90
C ASN A 601 -14.17 -3.27 -23.37
N LEU A 602 -15.13 -3.53 -24.26
CA LEU A 602 -14.97 -3.43 -25.70
C LEU A 602 -14.32 -2.10 -26.13
N LYS A 603 -14.84 -0.96 -25.66
CA LYS A 603 -14.40 0.36 -26.12
C LYS A 603 -12.92 0.59 -25.84
N VAL A 604 -12.46 0.28 -24.62
CA VAL A 604 -11.06 0.45 -24.22
C VAL A 604 -10.16 -0.55 -24.97
N THR A 605 -10.62 -1.80 -25.12
CA THR A 605 -9.91 -2.84 -25.88
C THR A 605 -9.73 -2.45 -27.36
N GLN A 606 -10.77 -1.91 -28.00
CA GLN A 606 -10.73 -1.44 -29.38
C GLN A 606 -9.66 -0.36 -29.56
N GLN A 607 -9.66 0.64 -28.69
CA GLN A 607 -8.68 1.74 -28.76
C GLN A 607 -7.24 1.26 -28.53
N CYS A 608 -7.02 0.33 -27.61
CA CYS A 608 -5.72 -0.31 -27.40
C CYS A 608 -5.25 -1.04 -28.68
N LEU A 609 -6.07 -1.94 -29.22
CA LEU A 609 -5.69 -2.75 -30.39
C LEU A 609 -5.52 -1.91 -31.65
N GLU A 610 -6.39 -0.92 -31.89
CA GLU A 610 -6.25 0.01 -33.02
C GLU A 610 -4.92 0.76 -32.96
N ARG A 611 -4.55 1.31 -31.79
CA ARG A 611 -3.26 2.00 -31.60
C ARG A 611 -2.07 1.05 -31.81
N VAL A 612 -2.13 -0.17 -31.27
CA VAL A 612 -1.06 -1.17 -31.47
C VAL A 612 -0.91 -1.56 -32.94
N ILE A 613 -2.02 -1.74 -33.67
CA ILE A 613 -2.02 -2.13 -35.09
C ILE A 613 -1.49 -0.97 -35.96
N GLN A 614 -1.95 0.25 -35.70
CA GLN A 614 -1.71 1.42 -36.54
C GLN A 614 -0.39 2.14 -36.22
N SER A 615 0.21 1.92 -35.05
CA SER A 615 1.45 2.63 -34.67
C SER A 615 2.56 2.47 -35.70
N GLN A 616 3.21 3.59 -36.02
CA GLN A 616 4.39 3.61 -36.88
C GLN A 616 5.52 2.82 -36.22
N ARG A 617 6.31 2.13 -37.06
CA ARG A 617 7.32 1.18 -36.59
C ARG A 617 8.46 1.07 -37.59
N ASN A 618 9.68 0.97 -37.07
CA ASN A 618 10.86 0.67 -37.89
C ASN A 618 10.97 -0.83 -38.16
N ARG A 619 10.50 -1.66 -37.22
CA ARG A 619 10.59 -3.12 -37.30
C ARG A 619 9.20 -3.75 -37.21
N PRO A 620 8.88 -4.75 -38.04
CA PRO A 620 7.61 -5.46 -37.92
C PRO A 620 7.58 -6.30 -36.65
N TYR A 621 6.40 -6.40 -36.03
CA TYR A 621 6.13 -7.28 -34.90
C TYR A 621 4.80 -8.00 -35.10
N LYS A 622 4.65 -9.12 -34.40
CA LYS A 622 3.41 -9.90 -34.35
C LYS A 622 2.52 -9.38 -33.24
N ILE A 623 1.21 -9.55 -33.40
CA ILE A 623 0.21 -9.24 -32.38
C ILE A 623 -0.58 -10.52 -32.11
N THR A 624 -0.48 -11.02 -30.89
CA THR A 624 -1.24 -12.17 -30.40
C THR A 624 -2.25 -11.68 -29.37
N VAL A 625 -3.53 -11.87 -29.63
CA VAL A 625 -4.61 -11.50 -28.71
C VAL A 625 -5.17 -12.78 -28.09
N ILE A 626 -5.32 -12.80 -26.76
CA ILE A 626 -5.94 -13.91 -26.04
C ILE A 626 -7.29 -13.45 -25.54
N ASN A 627 -8.37 -14.01 -26.09
CA ASN A 627 -9.71 -13.85 -25.55
C ASN A 627 -9.92 -14.87 -24.42
N ASP A 628 -9.81 -14.41 -23.17
CA ASP A 628 -9.94 -15.24 -21.97
C ASP A 628 -11.42 -15.49 -21.61
N CYS A 629 -12.19 -15.93 -22.61
CA CYS A 629 -13.63 -16.17 -22.51
C CYS A 629 -14.38 -14.91 -22.02
N SER A 630 -14.25 -13.81 -22.75
CA SER A 630 -14.98 -12.57 -22.49
C SER A 630 -16.49 -12.82 -22.32
N PRO A 631 -17.18 -12.19 -21.35
CA PRO A 631 -18.63 -12.28 -21.22
C PRO A 631 -19.37 -11.38 -22.22
N GLU A 632 -18.68 -10.49 -22.95
CA GLU A 632 -19.25 -9.51 -23.88
C GLU A 632 -19.25 -10.09 -25.32
N PRO A 633 -20.40 -10.47 -25.90
CA PRO A 633 -20.50 -11.03 -27.26
C PRO A 633 -19.88 -10.14 -28.35
N GLU A 634 -19.94 -8.83 -28.15
CA GLU A 634 -19.40 -7.84 -29.08
C GLU A 634 -17.87 -7.92 -29.18
N ILE A 635 -17.17 -8.24 -28.07
CA ILE A 635 -15.73 -8.46 -28.07
C ILE A 635 -15.36 -9.67 -28.94
N HIS A 636 -16.12 -10.77 -28.85
CA HIS A 636 -15.86 -11.95 -29.69
C HIS A 636 -15.94 -11.62 -31.17
N THR A 637 -16.99 -10.89 -31.55
CA THR A 637 -17.24 -10.47 -32.93
C THR A 637 -16.10 -9.59 -33.45
N TYR A 638 -15.73 -8.56 -32.69
CA TYR A 638 -14.64 -7.64 -33.04
C TYR A 638 -13.29 -8.36 -33.20
N LEU A 639 -12.94 -9.25 -32.26
CA LEU A 639 -11.67 -9.99 -32.32
C LEU A 639 -11.65 -10.98 -33.50
N ASP A 640 -12.78 -11.60 -33.82
CA ASP A 640 -12.89 -12.48 -34.99
C ASP A 640 -12.72 -11.73 -36.30
N GLU A 641 -13.28 -10.53 -36.43
CA GLU A 641 -13.07 -9.66 -37.59
C GLU A 641 -11.59 -9.30 -37.77
N LEU A 642 -10.91 -8.89 -36.69
CA LEU A 642 -9.48 -8.59 -36.72
C LEU A 642 -8.65 -9.83 -37.08
N ALA A 643 -8.97 -11.00 -36.54
CA ALA A 643 -8.28 -12.25 -36.86
C ALA A 643 -8.48 -12.66 -38.33
N ASN A 644 -9.72 -12.56 -38.83
CA ASN A 644 -10.07 -12.89 -40.22
C ASN A 644 -9.40 -11.94 -41.23
N SER A 645 -9.17 -10.69 -40.85
CA SER A 645 -8.40 -9.72 -41.65
C SER A 645 -6.89 -9.96 -41.64
N GLY A 646 -6.39 -10.89 -40.81
CA GLY A 646 -4.96 -11.21 -40.67
C GLY A 646 -4.16 -10.19 -39.87
N GLN A 647 -4.81 -9.22 -39.22
CA GLN A 647 -4.14 -8.18 -38.43
C GLN A 647 -3.62 -8.70 -37.07
N ILE A 648 -4.26 -9.74 -36.53
CA ILE A 648 -3.88 -10.36 -35.25
C ILE A 648 -3.90 -11.89 -35.35
N LYS A 649 -3.14 -12.55 -34.47
CA LYS A 649 -3.30 -13.97 -34.13
C LYS A 649 -4.20 -14.08 -32.91
N LEU A 650 -5.37 -14.70 -33.04
CA LEU A 650 -6.33 -14.85 -31.95
C LEU A 650 -6.23 -16.23 -31.28
N ILE A 651 -6.15 -16.26 -29.96
CA ILE A 651 -6.28 -17.44 -29.11
C ILE A 651 -7.57 -17.29 -28.30
N LYS A 652 -8.42 -18.32 -28.29
CA LYS A 652 -9.70 -18.31 -27.54
C LYS A 652 -9.68 -19.38 -26.45
N HIS A 653 -10.02 -18.99 -25.23
CA HIS A 653 -10.25 -19.95 -24.15
C HIS A 653 -11.71 -20.38 -24.07
N ALA A 654 -11.94 -21.63 -23.67
CA ALA A 654 -13.29 -22.18 -23.47
C ALA A 654 -13.94 -21.71 -22.14
N LYS A 655 -13.13 -21.22 -21.20
CA LYS A 655 -13.52 -20.68 -19.89
C LYS A 655 -12.51 -19.60 -19.49
N ASN A 656 -12.86 -18.72 -18.55
CA ASN A 656 -11.89 -17.76 -18.01
C ASN A 656 -10.81 -18.52 -17.20
N GLU A 657 -9.57 -18.49 -17.70
CA GLU A 657 -8.40 -19.13 -17.10
C GLU A 657 -7.54 -18.16 -16.29
N GLY A 658 -7.84 -16.86 -16.34
CA GLY A 658 -7.13 -15.81 -15.63
C GLY A 658 -5.89 -15.30 -16.38
N PHE A 659 -5.35 -14.19 -15.89
CA PHE A 659 -4.26 -13.47 -16.57
C PHE A 659 -3.03 -14.35 -16.79
N VAL A 660 -2.55 -15.05 -15.75
CA VAL A 660 -1.29 -15.80 -15.77
C VAL A 660 -1.31 -16.93 -16.81
N ARG A 661 -2.39 -17.73 -16.83
CA ARG A 661 -2.55 -18.81 -17.82
C ARG A 661 -2.71 -18.25 -19.24
N SER A 662 -3.44 -17.15 -19.39
CA SER A 662 -3.63 -16.48 -20.68
C SER A 662 -2.32 -15.99 -21.28
N VAL A 663 -1.51 -15.24 -20.54
CA VAL A 663 -0.23 -14.75 -21.05
C VAL A 663 0.77 -15.89 -21.27
N ASN A 664 0.78 -16.93 -20.43
CA ASN A 664 1.58 -18.13 -20.66
C ASN A 664 1.21 -18.83 -21.98
N ASN A 665 -0.08 -19.01 -22.26
CA ASN A 665 -0.55 -19.59 -23.53
C ASN A 665 -0.09 -18.75 -24.72
N GLY A 666 -0.17 -17.41 -24.62
CA GLY A 666 0.38 -16.49 -25.60
C GLY A 666 1.88 -16.69 -25.82
N MET A 667 2.67 -16.71 -24.74
CA MET A 667 4.14 -16.84 -24.76
C MET A 667 4.62 -18.19 -25.29
N MET A 668 3.87 -19.26 -25.06
CA MET A 668 4.14 -20.60 -25.57
C MET A 668 3.77 -20.74 -27.05
N SER A 669 2.83 -19.93 -27.54
CA SER A 669 2.38 -19.98 -28.93
C SER A 669 3.40 -19.44 -29.95
N ASP A 670 4.42 -18.73 -29.48
CA ASP A 670 5.59 -18.27 -30.25
C ASP A 670 6.84 -18.39 -29.38
N THR A 671 7.71 -19.37 -29.66
CA THR A 671 8.93 -19.67 -28.88
C THR A 671 10.19 -18.97 -29.39
N GLN A 672 10.06 -18.16 -30.45
CA GLN A 672 11.20 -17.52 -31.14
C GLN A 672 11.26 -16.02 -30.91
N SER A 673 10.12 -15.35 -30.70
CA SER A 673 10.06 -13.89 -30.56
C SER A 673 10.27 -13.42 -29.13
N ASP A 674 10.90 -12.26 -28.91
CA ASP A 674 10.74 -11.49 -27.69
C ASP A 674 9.27 -11.21 -27.41
N VAL A 675 8.93 -11.02 -26.14
CA VAL A 675 7.54 -10.88 -25.68
C VAL A 675 7.33 -9.48 -25.14
N VAL A 676 6.21 -8.86 -25.50
CA VAL A 676 5.69 -7.69 -24.77
C VAL A 676 4.30 -8.03 -24.29
N LEU A 677 4.15 -8.17 -22.98
CA LEU A 677 2.84 -8.27 -22.35
C LEU A 677 2.27 -6.85 -22.29
N LEU A 678 1.07 -6.64 -22.84
CA LEU A 678 0.41 -5.33 -22.86
C LEU A 678 -1.05 -5.52 -22.46
N ASN A 679 -1.49 -4.81 -21.43
CA ASN A 679 -2.89 -4.86 -21.03
C ASN A 679 -3.81 -4.28 -22.11
N SER A 680 -5.06 -4.75 -22.15
CA SER A 680 -6.08 -4.28 -23.09
C SER A 680 -6.53 -2.83 -22.87
N ASP A 681 -6.05 -2.17 -21.82
CA ASP A 681 -6.33 -0.78 -21.42
C ASP A 681 -5.10 0.14 -21.46
N ALA A 682 -4.04 -0.29 -22.16
CA ALA A 682 -2.84 0.49 -22.39
C ALA A 682 -2.86 1.17 -23.78
N TYR A 683 -2.74 2.50 -23.82
CA TYR A 683 -2.69 3.29 -25.04
C TYR A 683 -1.26 3.65 -25.40
N VAL A 684 -0.84 3.17 -26.57
CA VAL A 684 0.52 3.33 -27.10
C VAL A 684 0.60 4.43 -28.15
N THR A 685 1.82 4.87 -28.44
CA THR A 685 2.16 5.91 -29.43
C THR A 685 3.12 5.38 -30.49
N ASP A 686 3.36 6.15 -31.55
CA ASP A 686 4.25 5.76 -32.64
C ASP A 686 5.67 5.39 -32.16
N TYR A 687 6.23 4.33 -32.73
CA TYR A 687 7.57 3.80 -32.47
C TYR A 687 7.83 3.29 -31.04
N TRP A 688 6.81 3.21 -30.17
CA TRP A 688 6.96 2.84 -28.75
C TRP A 688 7.78 1.55 -28.53
N LEU A 689 7.55 0.52 -29.35
CA LEU A 689 8.28 -0.75 -29.27
C LEU A 689 9.73 -0.66 -29.73
N ASP A 690 10.02 0.19 -30.73
CA ASP A 690 11.38 0.36 -31.22
C ASP A 690 12.25 0.93 -30.10
N TYR A 691 11.76 1.94 -29.38
CA TYR A 691 12.48 2.55 -28.25
C TYR A 691 12.52 1.65 -27.01
N LEU A 692 11.43 0.93 -26.71
CA LEU A 692 11.42 -0.02 -25.60
C LEU A 692 12.45 -1.15 -25.82
N ARG A 693 12.52 -1.66 -27.06
CA ARG A 693 13.52 -2.64 -27.48
C ARG A 693 14.93 -2.07 -27.46
N GLU A 694 15.14 -0.84 -27.92
CA GLU A 694 16.45 -0.17 -27.88
C GLU A 694 16.97 -0.08 -26.44
N ALA A 695 16.12 0.30 -25.49
CA ALA A 695 16.45 0.36 -24.07
C ALA A 695 16.83 -1.02 -23.50
N VAL A 696 16.08 -2.07 -23.85
CA VAL A 696 16.32 -3.44 -23.37
C VAL A 696 17.58 -4.08 -23.97
N TYR A 697 17.90 -3.78 -25.24
CA TYR A 697 19.10 -4.30 -25.90
C TYR A 697 20.35 -3.43 -25.70
N LYS A 698 20.24 -2.35 -24.91
CA LYS A 698 21.37 -1.46 -24.58
C LYS A 698 22.51 -2.21 -23.89
N GLU A 699 22.20 -3.17 -23.04
CA GLU A 699 23.16 -4.01 -22.32
C GLU A 699 22.79 -5.50 -22.43
N GLU A 700 23.79 -6.39 -22.37
CA GLU A 700 23.58 -7.81 -22.71
C GLU A 700 22.64 -8.55 -21.75
N ARG A 701 22.64 -8.19 -20.46
CA ARG A 701 21.93 -8.88 -19.37
C ARG A 701 20.73 -8.10 -18.81
N ILE A 702 19.99 -7.39 -19.65
CA ILE A 702 18.68 -6.84 -19.30
C ILE A 702 17.62 -7.84 -19.73
N ALA A 703 16.82 -8.38 -18.81
CA ALA A 703 15.73 -9.31 -19.11
C ALA A 703 14.43 -8.57 -19.47
N THR A 704 14.11 -7.50 -18.73
CA THR A 704 12.84 -6.79 -18.90
C THR A 704 13.01 -5.29 -19.05
N GLY A 705 12.03 -4.70 -19.73
CA GLY A 705 11.87 -3.26 -19.89
C GLY A 705 10.44 -2.84 -19.61
N THR A 706 10.26 -1.82 -18.77
CA THR A 706 8.94 -1.23 -18.47
C THR A 706 8.95 0.27 -18.79
N PRO A 707 7.96 0.80 -19.53
CA PRO A 707 7.87 2.23 -19.84
C PRO A 707 7.29 3.05 -18.68
N PHE A 708 7.38 4.38 -18.77
CA PHE A 708 6.58 5.27 -17.91
C PHE A 708 5.10 5.20 -18.25
N SER A 709 4.26 5.53 -17.27
CA SER A 709 2.80 5.60 -17.40
C SER A 709 2.21 6.57 -16.38
N ASN A 710 0.97 6.99 -16.57
CA ASN A 710 0.18 7.75 -15.59
C ASN A 710 -0.29 6.89 -14.40
N ASN A 711 -0.34 5.56 -14.58
CA ASN A 711 -0.79 4.62 -13.57
C ASN A 711 0.08 3.35 -13.58
N ALA A 712 1.26 3.41 -12.94
CA ALA A 712 2.19 2.28 -12.89
C ALA A 712 3.13 2.30 -11.66
N THR A 713 2.59 2.59 -10.47
CA THR A 713 3.34 2.59 -9.19
C THR A 713 4.68 3.35 -9.25
N ILE A 714 5.83 2.69 -9.14
CA ILE A 714 7.16 3.34 -9.19
C ILE A 714 7.48 3.94 -10.57
N PHE A 715 6.78 3.52 -11.62
CA PHE A 715 6.91 4.03 -12.99
C PHE A 715 5.94 5.18 -13.28
N SER A 716 5.17 5.63 -12.28
CA SER A 716 4.22 6.72 -12.44
C SER A 716 4.89 8.06 -12.73
N TYR A 717 4.31 8.78 -13.68
CA TYR A 717 4.55 10.19 -13.98
C TYR A 717 3.20 10.93 -14.04
N PRO A 718 3.06 12.15 -13.49
CA PRO A 718 4.14 13.05 -13.04
C PRO A 718 4.67 12.81 -11.62
N ILE A 719 3.92 12.08 -10.77
CA ILE A 719 4.28 11.94 -9.36
C ILE A 719 4.59 10.47 -9.05
N ASN A 720 5.67 10.25 -8.29
CA ASN A 720 6.11 8.91 -7.88
C ASN A 720 5.02 8.19 -7.07
N CYS A 721 4.74 6.93 -7.41
CA CYS A 721 3.74 6.08 -6.73
C CYS A 721 2.32 6.66 -6.66
N GLN A 722 2.01 7.70 -7.44
CA GLN A 722 0.67 8.26 -7.54
C GLN A 722 0.04 7.82 -8.86
N GLU A 723 -1.17 7.28 -8.78
CA GLU A 723 -1.98 6.98 -9.96
C GLU A 723 -2.81 8.20 -10.32
N THR A 724 -2.79 8.60 -11.59
CA THR A 724 -3.69 9.62 -12.12
C THR A 724 -4.64 9.01 -13.14
N GLU A 725 -5.89 9.48 -13.14
CA GLU A 725 -6.90 9.02 -14.11
C GLU A 725 -6.50 9.35 -15.56
N ASP A 726 -5.81 10.48 -15.75
CA ASP A 726 -5.42 10.97 -17.07
C ASP A 726 -3.98 11.52 -17.07
N ILE A 727 -3.45 11.77 -18.27
CA ILE A 727 -2.18 12.46 -18.51
C ILE A 727 -2.30 13.96 -18.20
N PRO A 728 -1.19 14.72 -18.06
CA PRO A 728 -1.25 16.16 -17.84
C PRO A 728 -2.06 16.90 -18.92
N LYS A 729 -2.97 17.78 -18.48
CA LYS A 729 -3.99 18.43 -19.33
C LYS A 729 -3.42 19.38 -20.40
N ASP A 730 -2.17 19.81 -20.22
CA ASP A 730 -1.44 20.68 -21.15
C ASP A 730 -0.89 19.94 -22.37
N LEU A 731 -0.98 18.61 -22.42
CA LEU A 731 -0.39 17.79 -23.47
C LEU A 731 -1.37 16.73 -24.01
N THR A 732 -1.26 16.45 -25.30
CA THR A 732 -1.75 15.19 -25.87
C THR A 732 -0.81 14.02 -25.52
N LEU A 733 -1.31 12.78 -25.63
CA LEU A 733 -0.51 11.57 -25.39
C LEU A 733 0.71 11.51 -26.33
N GLU A 734 0.52 11.91 -27.59
CA GLU A 734 1.56 11.95 -28.61
C GLU A 734 2.65 12.99 -28.28
N GLU A 735 2.26 14.18 -27.80
CA GLU A 735 3.20 15.22 -27.37
C GLU A 735 3.99 14.79 -26.12
N LEU A 736 3.33 14.18 -25.13
CA LEU A 736 3.99 13.67 -23.92
C LEU A 736 5.00 12.58 -24.28
N ALA A 737 4.62 11.61 -25.12
CA ALA A 737 5.53 10.57 -25.57
C ALA A 737 6.73 11.13 -26.35
N GLN A 738 6.51 12.18 -27.15
CA GLN A 738 7.58 12.88 -27.85
C GLN A 738 8.54 13.60 -26.88
N ILE A 739 8.02 14.26 -25.83
CA ILE A 739 8.85 14.89 -24.79
C ILE A 739 9.68 13.82 -24.09
N CYS A 740 9.06 12.75 -23.59
CA CYS A 740 9.76 11.66 -22.92
C CYS A 740 10.90 11.14 -23.79
N ARG A 741 10.66 10.93 -25.09
CA ARG A 741 11.71 10.54 -26.03
C ARG A 741 12.81 11.58 -26.13
N GLN A 742 12.47 12.84 -26.40
CA GLN A 742 13.44 13.92 -26.60
C GLN A 742 14.39 14.09 -25.41
N VAL A 743 13.85 14.04 -24.18
CA VAL A 743 14.62 14.37 -22.98
C VAL A 743 15.18 13.15 -22.25
N ASN A 744 14.61 11.95 -22.47
CA ASN A 744 14.97 10.74 -21.75
C ASN A 744 15.36 9.54 -22.65
N GLN A 745 15.56 9.71 -23.98
CA GLN A 745 15.91 8.59 -24.88
C GLN A 745 17.05 7.70 -24.37
N ASN A 746 18.08 8.30 -23.77
CA ASN A 746 19.26 7.58 -23.27
C ASN A 746 19.23 7.30 -21.77
N VAL A 747 18.14 7.64 -21.09
CA VAL A 747 17.99 7.48 -19.64
C VAL A 747 17.29 6.16 -19.35
N THR A 748 18.07 5.20 -18.86
CA THR A 748 17.60 3.87 -18.43
C THR A 748 17.90 3.72 -16.96
N ILE A 749 16.89 3.39 -16.16
CA ILE A 749 17.02 3.24 -14.71
C ILE A 749 16.85 1.77 -14.37
N GLU A 750 17.80 1.20 -13.64
CA GLU A 750 17.67 -0.18 -13.16
C GLU A 750 16.60 -0.24 -12.07
N VAL A 751 15.70 -1.23 -12.18
CA VAL A 751 14.53 -1.39 -11.30
C VAL A 751 14.54 -2.77 -10.65
N PRO A 752 14.00 -2.90 -9.42
CA PRO A 752 13.95 -4.19 -8.72
C PRO A 752 12.96 -5.18 -9.35
N SER A 753 11.99 -4.70 -10.11
CA SER A 753 10.99 -5.50 -10.82
C SER A 753 10.38 -4.68 -11.96
N GLY A 754 9.89 -5.37 -13.00
CA GLY A 754 9.04 -4.76 -14.03
C GLY A 754 7.56 -4.72 -13.62
N HIS A 755 6.72 -4.09 -14.43
CA HIS A 755 5.28 -3.90 -14.13
C HIS A 755 4.36 -4.56 -15.16
N GLY A 756 3.30 -5.21 -14.70
CA GLY A 756 2.39 -6.01 -15.55
C GLY A 756 1.54 -5.26 -16.58
N PHE A 757 1.39 -3.92 -16.51
CA PHE A 757 0.57 -3.17 -17.48
C PHE A 757 1.22 -3.16 -18.88
N CYS A 758 2.55 -3.10 -18.89
CA CYS A 758 3.39 -3.26 -20.06
C CYS A 758 4.76 -3.80 -19.64
N LEU A 759 5.04 -5.05 -20.01
CA LEU A 759 6.29 -5.74 -19.65
C LEU A 759 6.94 -6.33 -20.89
N TYR A 760 8.06 -5.74 -21.31
CA TYR A 760 8.95 -6.36 -22.28
C TYR A 760 9.75 -7.49 -21.61
N ILE A 761 9.83 -8.66 -22.23
CA ILE A 761 10.61 -9.81 -21.77
C ILE A 761 11.42 -10.35 -22.95
N ARG A 762 12.75 -10.35 -22.85
CA ARG A 762 13.59 -10.99 -23.87
C ARG A 762 13.41 -12.50 -23.89
N ARG A 763 13.49 -13.07 -25.08
CA ARG A 763 13.28 -14.51 -25.30
C ARG A 763 14.37 -15.38 -24.69
N ASP A 764 15.61 -14.92 -24.68
CA ASP A 764 16.71 -15.63 -24.01
C ASP A 764 16.52 -15.68 -22.49
N ALA A 765 16.14 -14.56 -21.86
CA ALA A 765 15.78 -14.53 -20.46
C ALA A 765 14.59 -15.46 -20.16
N LEU A 766 13.53 -15.43 -20.98
CA LEU A 766 12.37 -16.30 -20.82
C LEU A 766 12.72 -17.80 -20.95
N ARG A 767 13.67 -18.16 -21.83
CA ARG A 767 14.15 -19.55 -21.95
C ARG A 767 14.96 -20.00 -20.74
N GLU A 768 15.74 -19.11 -20.13
CA GLU A 768 16.52 -19.43 -18.93
C GLU A 768 15.67 -19.48 -17.66
N VAL A 769 14.74 -18.53 -17.50
CA VAL A 769 13.93 -18.35 -16.28
C VAL A 769 12.70 -19.26 -16.26
N GLY A 770 12.12 -19.56 -17.43
CA GLY A 770 10.83 -20.23 -17.56
C GLY A 770 9.64 -19.27 -17.50
N TYR A 771 8.42 -19.80 -17.65
CA TYR A 771 7.18 -19.00 -17.72
C TYR A 771 6.70 -18.52 -16.32
N PHE A 772 5.54 -17.86 -16.27
CA PHE A 772 4.92 -17.44 -15.01
C PHE A 772 4.33 -18.64 -14.26
N ASP A 773 4.41 -18.62 -12.92
CA ASP A 773 3.92 -19.70 -12.05
C ASP A 773 2.39 -19.61 -11.87
N ALA A 774 1.66 -20.23 -12.81
CA ALA A 774 0.20 -20.22 -12.82
C ALA A 774 -0.45 -20.98 -11.65
N GLU A 775 0.28 -21.89 -11.00
CA GLU A 775 -0.25 -22.66 -9.86
C GLU A 775 -0.25 -21.82 -8.58
N THR A 776 0.83 -21.07 -8.34
CA THR A 776 0.92 -20.17 -7.18
C THR A 776 0.03 -18.93 -7.34
N TRP A 777 0.06 -18.30 -8.52
CA TRP A 777 -0.51 -16.96 -8.73
C TRP A 777 -1.93 -16.97 -9.34
N GLY A 778 -2.41 -18.10 -9.85
CA GLY A 778 -3.81 -18.27 -10.27
C GLY A 778 -4.29 -17.19 -11.26
N LYS A 779 -5.21 -16.34 -10.81
CA LYS A 779 -5.82 -15.27 -11.63
C LYS A 779 -4.93 -14.03 -11.85
N GLY A 780 -3.81 -13.90 -11.13
CA GLY A 780 -2.84 -12.79 -11.25
C GLY A 780 -2.50 -12.12 -9.91
N TYR A 781 -1.73 -11.03 -9.98
CA TYR A 781 -1.05 -10.28 -8.92
C TYR A 781 0.21 -10.95 -8.36
N GLY A 782 1.39 -10.41 -8.71
CA GLY A 782 2.68 -10.80 -8.14
C GLY A 782 3.50 -11.77 -8.98
N GLU A 783 2.94 -12.29 -10.07
CA GLU A 783 3.62 -13.16 -11.03
C GLU A 783 4.80 -12.49 -11.72
N GLU A 784 4.68 -11.20 -12.04
CA GLU A 784 5.74 -10.41 -12.67
C GLU A 784 6.85 -10.12 -11.67
N VAL A 785 6.50 -9.88 -10.40
CA VAL A 785 7.46 -9.72 -9.31
C VAL A 785 8.23 -11.03 -9.11
N ASP A 786 7.53 -12.15 -8.98
CA ASP A 786 8.13 -13.47 -8.86
C ASP A 786 9.09 -13.80 -10.00
N TRP A 787 8.63 -13.57 -11.24
CA TRP A 787 9.45 -13.83 -12.41
C TRP A 787 10.69 -12.94 -12.43
N CYS A 788 10.54 -11.64 -12.11
CA CYS A 788 11.66 -10.71 -12.03
C CYS A 788 12.68 -11.13 -10.96
N GLN A 789 12.22 -11.61 -9.79
CA GLN A 789 13.11 -12.10 -8.75
C GLN A 789 13.86 -13.38 -9.18
N ARG A 790 13.18 -14.32 -9.84
CA ARG A 790 13.84 -15.51 -10.42
C ARG A 790 14.86 -15.14 -11.49
N ALA A 791 14.58 -14.13 -12.30
CA ALA A 791 15.50 -13.62 -13.30
C ALA A 791 16.73 -12.94 -12.66
N LEU A 792 16.54 -12.14 -11.60
CA LEU A 792 17.62 -11.55 -10.80
C LEU A 792 18.52 -12.62 -10.17
N ASP A 793 17.93 -13.73 -9.69
CA ASP A 793 18.67 -14.88 -9.16
C ASP A 793 19.57 -15.55 -10.21
N LEU A 794 19.24 -15.42 -11.51
CA LEU A 794 20.05 -15.87 -12.64
C LEU A 794 20.98 -14.79 -13.21
N GLY A 795 21.06 -13.62 -12.59
CA GLY A 795 21.94 -12.51 -12.99
C GLY A 795 21.38 -11.60 -14.10
N TRP A 796 20.09 -11.71 -14.42
CA TRP A 796 19.41 -10.74 -15.28
C TRP A 796 19.03 -9.47 -14.51
N ARG A 797 19.00 -8.34 -15.21
CA ARG A 797 18.53 -7.05 -14.67
C ARG A 797 17.23 -6.61 -15.32
N HIS A 798 16.54 -5.70 -14.66
CA HIS A 798 15.30 -5.09 -15.16
C HIS A 798 15.52 -3.59 -15.27
N ILE A 799 14.99 -2.97 -16.33
CA ILE A 799 15.14 -1.53 -16.54
C ILE A 799 13.81 -0.85 -16.80
N ALA A 800 13.78 0.43 -16.47
CA ALA A 800 12.76 1.35 -16.91
C ALA A 800 13.23 2.09 -18.17
N ALA A 801 12.41 2.05 -19.22
CA ALA A 801 12.63 2.78 -20.45
C ALA A 801 11.97 4.16 -20.36
N THR A 802 12.61 5.10 -19.67
CA THR A 802 12.02 6.42 -19.36
C THR A 802 11.79 7.32 -20.58
N GLY A 803 12.36 6.96 -21.74
CA GLY A 803 12.08 7.59 -23.04
C GLY A 803 10.78 7.11 -23.70
N VAL A 804 10.06 6.18 -23.09
CA VAL A 804 8.79 5.64 -23.59
C VAL A 804 7.69 5.90 -22.57
N PHE A 805 6.57 6.45 -23.03
CA PHE A 805 5.37 6.65 -22.22
C PHE A 805 4.19 5.91 -22.84
N ILE A 806 3.44 5.19 -22.01
CA ILE A 806 2.21 4.49 -22.38
C ILE A 806 1.15 4.89 -21.36
N GLN A 807 0.01 5.39 -21.83
CA GLN A 807 -1.10 5.72 -20.94
C GLN A 807 -1.83 4.44 -20.51
N HIS A 808 -2.13 4.31 -19.24
CA HIS A 808 -2.91 3.22 -18.67
C HIS A 808 -4.24 3.79 -18.17
N VAL A 809 -5.32 3.52 -18.91
CA VAL A 809 -6.63 4.19 -18.76
C VAL A 809 -7.56 3.47 -17.79
N GLY A 810 -7.28 2.19 -17.49
CA GLY A 810 -8.15 1.34 -16.68
C GLY A 810 -7.52 0.92 -15.35
N SER A 811 -7.91 1.54 -14.24
CA SER A 811 -7.69 0.97 -12.91
C SER A 811 -8.71 -0.14 -12.55
N GLN A 812 -9.63 -0.46 -13.47
CA GLN A 812 -10.73 -1.44 -13.30
C GLN A 812 -10.33 -2.92 -13.48
N SER A 813 -9.05 -3.25 -13.33
CA SER A 813 -8.67 -4.65 -13.14
C SER A 813 -9.13 -5.10 -11.75
N PHE A 814 -10.18 -5.94 -11.73
CA PHE A 814 -10.81 -6.61 -10.56
C PHE A 814 -11.71 -5.72 -9.67
N VAL A 815 -12.81 -5.20 -10.23
CA VAL A 815 -13.91 -4.67 -9.41
C VAL A 815 -14.48 -5.80 -8.53
N GLY A 816 -14.28 -5.72 -7.21
CA GLY A 816 -14.82 -6.66 -6.20
C GLY A 816 -13.75 -7.37 -5.35
N ASP A 817 -12.74 -7.98 -5.97
CA ASP A 817 -11.76 -8.88 -5.31
C ASP A 817 -10.31 -8.33 -5.24
N LYS A 818 -10.04 -7.12 -5.76
CA LYS A 818 -8.69 -6.55 -5.89
C LYS A 818 -7.92 -6.52 -4.57
N THR A 819 -8.56 -6.11 -3.49
CA THR A 819 -7.92 -5.96 -2.17
C THR A 819 -7.52 -7.30 -1.58
N ASP A 820 -8.36 -8.33 -1.73
CA ASP A 820 -8.09 -9.66 -1.17
C ASP A 820 -7.01 -10.40 -1.97
N LEU A 821 -7.04 -10.29 -3.31
CA LEU A 821 -5.98 -10.80 -4.17
C LEU A 821 -4.64 -10.09 -3.92
N LEU A 822 -4.64 -8.77 -3.75
CA LEU A 822 -3.44 -8.00 -3.43
C LEU A 822 -2.89 -8.39 -2.05
N ASN A 823 -3.74 -8.49 -1.03
CA ASN A 823 -3.34 -8.90 0.32
C ASN A 823 -2.78 -10.32 0.37
N ARG A 824 -3.40 -11.27 -0.34
CA ARG A 824 -2.87 -12.63 -0.50
C ARG A 824 -1.50 -12.60 -1.18
N SER A 825 -1.37 -11.83 -2.26
CA SER A 825 -0.16 -11.76 -3.07
C SER A 825 0.99 -11.14 -2.29
N LEU A 826 0.76 -10.03 -1.58
CA LEU A 826 1.76 -9.42 -0.70
C LEU A 826 2.25 -10.38 0.39
N LYS A 827 1.36 -11.16 1.00
CA LYS A 827 1.76 -12.21 1.98
C LYS A 827 2.64 -13.28 1.34
N LEU A 828 2.33 -13.71 0.12
CA LEU A 828 3.11 -14.70 -0.61
C LEU A 828 4.48 -14.15 -1.06
N ILE A 829 4.52 -12.92 -1.58
CA ILE A 829 5.77 -12.23 -1.94
C ILE A 829 6.66 -12.10 -0.70
N ARG A 830 6.14 -11.59 0.42
CA ARG A 830 6.90 -11.47 1.68
C ARG A 830 7.43 -12.81 2.19
N LYS A 831 6.68 -13.88 1.98
CA LYS A 831 7.11 -15.24 2.36
C LYS A 831 8.20 -15.78 1.44
N LYS A 832 8.12 -15.50 0.13
CA LYS A 832 9.04 -16.04 -0.89
C LYS A 832 10.30 -15.18 -1.06
N TYR A 833 10.18 -13.86 -0.89
CA TYR A 833 11.22 -12.85 -1.05
C TYR A 833 11.17 -11.83 0.12
N PRO A 834 11.60 -12.22 1.34
CA PRO A 834 11.49 -11.37 2.54
C PRO A 834 12.21 -10.01 2.42
N GLU A 835 13.22 -9.91 1.56
CA GLU A 835 13.99 -8.70 1.29
C GLU A 835 13.28 -7.69 0.37
N TYR A 836 12.28 -8.15 -0.40
CA TYR A 836 11.72 -7.36 -1.51
C TYR A 836 11.09 -6.05 -1.03
N ASP A 837 10.33 -6.10 0.07
CA ASP A 837 9.69 -4.91 0.65
C ASP A 837 10.74 -3.86 1.04
N LEU A 838 11.86 -4.27 1.64
CA LEU A 838 12.93 -3.34 2.01
C LEU A 838 13.58 -2.71 0.77
N VAL A 839 13.81 -3.52 -0.28
CA VAL A 839 14.38 -3.03 -1.54
C VAL A 839 13.45 -2.03 -2.21
N ILE A 840 12.13 -2.29 -2.26
CA ILE A 840 11.15 -1.37 -2.85
C ILE A 840 11.05 -0.09 -2.02
N GLN A 841 11.00 -0.18 -0.69
CA GLN A 841 10.92 1.01 0.16
C GLN A 841 12.16 1.89 0.02
N GLU A 842 13.36 1.29 -0.03
CA GLU A 842 14.59 2.05 -0.26
C GLU A 842 14.62 2.64 -1.67
N PHE A 843 14.13 1.92 -2.68
CA PHE A 843 14.01 2.42 -4.05
C PHE A 843 13.07 3.65 -4.12
N ILE A 844 11.88 3.56 -3.52
CA ILE A 844 10.91 4.67 -3.43
C ILE A 844 11.53 5.87 -2.72
N LYS A 845 12.21 5.64 -1.59
CA LYS A 845 12.85 6.68 -0.80
C LYS A 845 14.00 7.37 -1.53
N SER A 846 14.80 6.62 -2.28
CA SER A 846 15.92 7.16 -3.06
C SER A 846 15.47 7.88 -4.34
N ASP A 847 14.26 7.59 -4.80
CA ASP A 847 13.61 8.11 -6.00
C ASP A 847 14.53 8.32 -7.22
N PRO A 848 15.09 7.25 -7.80
CA PRO A 848 16.02 7.38 -8.92
C PRO A 848 15.36 7.96 -10.19
N PHE A 849 14.02 7.93 -10.27
CA PHE A 849 13.26 8.50 -11.37
C PHE A 849 13.12 10.02 -11.32
N ALA A 850 13.46 10.68 -10.21
CA ALA A 850 13.29 12.11 -10.02
C ALA A 850 13.88 12.93 -11.17
N THR A 851 15.10 12.59 -11.62
CA THR A 851 15.75 13.29 -12.74
C THR A 851 15.01 13.11 -14.06
N ALA A 852 14.54 11.88 -14.36
CA ALA A 852 13.82 11.60 -15.60
C ALA A 852 12.48 12.35 -15.66
N ARG A 853 11.76 12.44 -14.53
CA ARG A 853 10.51 13.22 -14.45
C ARG A 853 10.76 14.72 -14.55
N ARG A 854 11.77 15.23 -13.83
CA ARG A 854 12.21 16.62 -13.90
C ARG A 854 12.53 17.06 -15.33
N ASN A 855 13.23 16.22 -16.10
CA ASN A 855 13.54 16.53 -17.51
C ASN A 855 12.27 16.75 -18.36
N ILE A 856 11.21 15.97 -18.11
CA ILE A 856 9.93 16.10 -18.80
C ILE A 856 9.26 17.42 -18.39
N ASP A 857 9.20 17.71 -17.09
CA ASP A 857 8.61 18.93 -16.55
C ASP A 857 9.32 20.21 -17.05
N LEU A 858 10.65 20.21 -17.13
CA LEU A 858 11.39 21.36 -17.66
C LEU A 858 11.08 21.63 -19.14
N GLU A 859 10.92 20.58 -19.95
CA GLU A 859 10.52 20.74 -21.35
C GLU A 859 9.07 21.21 -21.48
N ARG A 860 8.17 20.76 -20.60
CA ARG A 860 6.81 21.28 -20.49
C ARG A 860 6.81 22.77 -20.19
N LEU A 861 7.57 23.22 -19.20
CA LEU A 861 7.70 24.66 -18.87
C LEU A 861 8.17 25.48 -20.07
N LYS A 862 9.22 25.03 -20.77
CA LYS A 862 9.75 25.72 -21.96
C LYS A 862 8.74 25.85 -23.10
N ARG A 863 7.82 24.89 -23.25
CA ARG A 863 6.77 24.96 -24.28
C ARG A 863 5.67 25.97 -23.93
N CYS A 864 5.44 26.21 -22.64
CA CYS A 864 4.35 27.05 -22.16
C CYS A 864 4.67 28.56 -22.13
N GLY A 865 5.95 28.95 -22.15
CA GLY A 865 6.34 30.36 -22.18
C GLY A 865 7.84 30.60 -22.15
N ASN A 866 8.24 31.85 -22.37
CA ASN A 866 9.64 32.30 -22.40
C ASN A 866 9.98 33.29 -21.26
N SER A 867 9.06 33.53 -20.32
CA SER A 867 9.23 34.55 -19.28
C SER A 867 8.71 34.04 -17.94
N PHE A 868 9.63 33.87 -17.00
CA PHE A 868 9.37 33.26 -15.70
C PHE A 868 9.79 34.17 -14.55
N ILE A 869 8.94 34.27 -13.53
CA ILE A 869 9.28 34.89 -12.24
C ILE A 869 9.31 33.79 -11.19
N LEU A 870 10.40 33.73 -10.41
CA LEU A 870 10.54 32.79 -9.31
C LEU A 870 9.92 33.36 -8.03
N MET A 871 8.84 32.75 -7.57
CA MET A 871 8.13 33.05 -6.33
C MET A 871 8.61 32.13 -5.21
N ILE A 872 9.23 32.68 -4.17
CA ILE A 872 9.71 31.88 -3.02
C ILE A 872 8.68 31.95 -1.89
N ASN A 873 8.13 30.80 -1.48
CA ASN A 873 7.12 30.73 -0.43
C ASN A 873 7.30 29.52 0.51
N HIS A 874 6.62 29.56 1.65
CA HIS A 874 6.50 28.41 2.56
C HIS A 874 5.37 27.45 2.14
N ASN A 875 5.28 26.30 2.79
CA ASN A 875 4.29 25.24 2.50
C ASN A 875 3.16 25.15 3.56
N LEU A 876 2.92 26.23 4.32
CA LEU A 876 1.92 26.23 5.42
C LEU A 876 0.51 26.66 4.99
N GLY A 877 0.34 27.10 3.73
CA GLY A 877 -0.92 27.64 3.23
C GLY A 877 -1.30 28.99 3.84
N GLY A 878 -2.62 29.26 3.92
CA GLY A 878 -3.16 30.49 4.52
C GLY A 878 -3.13 31.71 3.59
N GLY A 879 -3.25 32.91 4.17
CA GLY A 879 -3.40 34.16 3.40
C GLY A 879 -2.21 34.50 2.49
N THR A 880 -1.00 34.08 2.86
CA THR A 880 0.20 34.21 2.01
C THR A 880 0.05 33.41 0.71
N GLU A 881 -0.46 32.18 0.82
CA GLU A 881 -0.69 31.31 -0.35
C GLU A 881 -1.82 31.85 -1.22
N THR A 882 -2.93 32.31 -0.62
CA THR A 882 -4.03 32.96 -1.34
C THR A 882 -3.51 34.16 -2.15
N HIS A 883 -2.74 35.05 -1.52
CA HIS A 883 -2.16 36.19 -2.21
C HIS A 883 -1.23 35.79 -3.35
N LEU A 884 -0.36 34.79 -3.13
CA LEU A 884 0.55 34.30 -4.15
C LEU A 884 -0.23 33.73 -5.34
N GLN A 885 -1.31 32.98 -5.10
CA GLN A 885 -2.16 32.43 -6.15
C GLN A 885 -2.85 33.54 -6.95
N ASP A 886 -3.41 34.56 -6.28
CA ASP A 886 -3.99 35.72 -6.94
C ASP A 886 -2.95 36.42 -7.85
N LEU A 887 -1.71 36.54 -7.36
CA LEU A 887 -0.60 37.16 -8.08
C LEU A 887 -0.14 36.34 -9.30
N VAL A 888 -0.13 35.01 -9.17
CA VAL A 888 0.19 34.08 -10.26
C VAL A 888 -0.86 34.19 -11.37
N VAL A 889 -2.15 34.22 -11.02
CA VAL A 889 -3.24 34.42 -11.99
C VAL A 889 -3.08 35.74 -12.74
N LEU A 890 -2.73 36.82 -12.04
CA LEU A 890 -2.47 38.13 -12.67
C LEU A 890 -1.25 38.09 -13.60
N LEU A 891 -0.14 37.45 -13.21
CA LEU A 891 1.03 37.28 -14.08
C LEU A 891 0.71 36.49 -15.35
N GLU A 892 -0.11 35.46 -15.21
CA GLU A 892 -0.50 34.61 -16.34
C GLU A 892 -1.36 35.36 -17.36
N SER A 893 -2.16 36.34 -16.91
CA SER A 893 -2.91 37.23 -17.81
C SER A 893 -1.99 38.11 -18.69
N GLU A 894 -0.74 38.31 -18.26
CA GLU A 894 0.32 39.05 -18.96
C GLU A 894 1.32 38.11 -19.67
N ASN A 895 0.97 36.82 -19.82
CA ASN A 895 1.81 35.78 -20.44
C ASN A 895 3.15 35.54 -19.73
N ILE A 896 3.20 35.75 -18.40
CA ILE A 896 4.34 35.44 -17.53
C ILE A 896 3.96 34.27 -16.62
N ILE A 897 4.85 33.29 -16.49
CA ILE A 897 4.61 32.11 -15.64
C ILE A 897 5.25 32.35 -14.27
N GLY A 898 4.43 32.30 -13.21
CA GLY A 898 4.91 32.31 -11.83
C GLY A 898 5.37 30.91 -11.40
N LEU A 899 6.68 30.72 -11.27
CA LEU A 899 7.27 29.49 -10.75
C LEU A 899 7.36 29.55 -9.24
N VAL A 900 6.67 28.66 -8.53
CA VAL A 900 6.56 28.70 -7.08
C VAL A 900 7.52 27.69 -6.47
N LEU A 901 8.54 28.18 -5.76
CA LEU A 901 9.49 27.37 -5.03
C LEU A 901 9.10 27.30 -3.55
N LYS A 902 8.88 26.08 -3.06
CA LYS A 902 8.46 25.78 -1.67
C LYS A 902 9.31 24.67 -1.06
N PRO A 903 9.48 24.65 0.28
CA PRO A 903 10.09 23.50 0.96
C PRO A 903 9.15 22.29 0.90
N TYR A 904 9.71 21.09 0.74
CA TYR A 904 8.93 19.85 0.80
C TYR A 904 8.52 19.54 2.24
N ALA A 905 7.25 19.24 2.48
CA ALA A 905 6.72 19.10 3.84
C ALA A 905 7.39 17.99 4.66
N GLU A 906 7.78 16.89 4.00
CA GLU A 906 8.32 15.69 4.65
C GLU A 906 9.85 15.72 4.79
N SER A 907 10.54 16.66 4.14
CA SER A 907 12.00 16.75 4.22
C SER A 907 12.53 18.16 3.98
N LYS A 908 13.37 18.62 4.92
CA LYS A 908 14.09 19.90 4.82
C LYS A 908 15.14 19.94 3.71
N ASP A 909 15.56 18.76 3.24
CA ASP A 909 16.54 18.64 2.16
C ASP A 909 15.89 18.74 0.78
N TRP A 910 14.56 18.81 0.70
CA TRP A 910 13.84 18.83 -0.57
C TRP A 910 13.07 20.13 -0.76
N VAL A 911 13.00 20.58 -2.00
CA VAL A 911 12.16 21.69 -2.44
C VAL A 911 11.34 21.29 -3.65
N GLU A 912 10.17 21.89 -3.77
CA GLU A 912 9.23 21.71 -4.86
C GLU A 912 9.14 23.00 -5.66
N LEU A 913 9.29 22.89 -6.97
CA LEU A 913 9.06 23.95 -7.95
C LEU A 913 7.76 23.61 -8.68
N THR A 914 6.75 24.44 -8.49
CA THR A 914 5.44 24.25 -9.13
C THR A 914 5.10 25.39 -10.09
N ALA A 915 4.28 25.07 -11.09
CA ALA A 915 3.64 26.06 -11.95
C ALA A 915 2.13 25.75 -11.95
N PRO A 916 1.32 26.45 -11.12
CA PRO A 916 -0.08 26.10 -10.88
C PRO A 916 -0.92 25.92 -12.14
N LYS A 917 -0.75 26.76 -13.18
CA LYS A 917 -1.46 26.63 -14.46
C LYS A 917 -1.17 25.33 -15.23
N LEU A 918 -0.04 24.69 -14.97
CA LEU A 918 0.44 23.55 -15.74
C LEU A 918 0.33 22.23 -14.97
N ASP A 919 -0.30 22.22 -13.78
CA ASP A 919 -0.32 21.06 -12.88
C ASP A 919 1.08 20.43 -12.74
N LEU A 920 2.12 21.27 -12.73
CA LEU A 920 3.53 20.85 -12.79
C LEU A 920 4.14 20.81 -11.39
N LEU A 921 4.87 19.74 -11.11
CA LEU A 921 5.57 19.52 -9.85
C LEU A 921 6.97 18.94 -10.09
N ALA A 922 7.99 19.80 -10.05
CA ALA A 922 9.39 19.36 -10.08
C ALA A 922 9.99 19.37 -8.67
N ARG A 923 10.64 18.27 -8.28
CA ARG A 923 11.29 18.12 -6.96
C ARG A 923 12.82 18.16 -7.07
N TYR A 924 13.47 18.81 -6.11
CA TYR A 924 14.92 18.93 -6.03
C TYR A 924 15.40 18.59 -4.63
N ASN A 925 16.39 17.70 -4.52
CA ASN A 925 17.11 17.50 -3.26
C ASN A 925 18.24 18.53 -3.16
N LEU A 926 18.16 19.48 -2.24
CA LEU A 926 19.14 20.57 -2.08
C LEU A 926 20.58 20.09 -1.87
N SER A 927 20.79 18.93 -1.24
CA SER A 927 22.12 18.36 -1.01
C SER A 927 22.77 17.85 -2.29
N ASN A 928 21.99 17.27 -3.20
CA ASN A 928 22.48 16.63 -4.43
C ASN A 928 22.23 17.48 -5.69
N ASP A 929 21.04 18.06 -5.80
CA ASP A 929 20.50 18.79 -6.94
C ASP A 929 20.51 20.31 -6.77
N GLY A 930 21.00 20.86 -5.66
CA GLY A 930 20.93 22.32 -5.40
C GLY A 930 21.59 23.18 -6.49
N LYS A 931 22.65 22.67 -7.14
CA LYS A 931 23.25 23.31 -8.32
C LYS A 931 22.42 23.13 -9.58
N THR A 932 21.82 21.95 -9.75
CA THR A 932 20.94 21.61 -10.87
C THR A 932 19.71 22.53 -10.87
N LEU A 933 19.09 22.76 -9.72
CA LEU A 933 17.98 23.71 -9.58
C LEU A 933 18.34 25.11 -10.10
N ILE A 934 19.50 25.63 -9.69
CA ILE A 934 19.96 26.95 -10.13
C ILE A 934 20.19 26.97 -11.65
N GLN A 935 20.82 25.93 -12.18
CA GLN A 935 21.04 25.79 -13.62
C GLN A 935 19.72 25.69 -14.41
N ASP A 936 18.74 24.96 -13.88
CA ASP A 936 17.43 24.80 -14.51
C ASP A 936 16.66 26.12 -14.52
N LEU A 937 16.68 26.86 -13.41
CA LEU A 937 16.09 28.21 -13.34
C LEU A 937 16.76 29.19 -14.31
N GLN A 938 18.08 29.12 -14.47
CA GLN A 938 18.82 29.89 -15.48
C GLN A 938 18.44 29.49 -16.91
N ASN A 939 18.33 28.18 -17.17
CA ASN A 939 17.98 27.63 -18.49
C ASN A 939 16.53 27.94 -18.89
N LEU A 940 15.62 28.05 -17.92
CA LEU A 940 14.25 28.51 -18.13
C LEU A 940 14.19 30.01 -18.47
N GLY A 941 15.24 30.78 -18.18
CA GLY A 941 15.24 32.22 -18.39
C GLY A 941 14.43 32.96 -17.33
N VAL A 942 14.48 32.50 -16.07
CA VAL A 942 13.95 33.27 -14.93
C VAL A 942 14.64 34.63 -14.92
N PHE A 943 13.86 35.71 -14.95
CA PHE A 943 14.38 37.08 -15.06
C PHE A 943 14.18 37.92 -13.79
N HIS A 944 13.34 37.46 -12.86
CA HIS A 944 13.06 38.15 -11.60
C HIS A 944 12.73 37.16 -10.47
N ILE A 945 12.99 37.54 -9.24
CA ILE A 945 12.67 36.77 -8.03
C ILE A 945 11.73 37.59 -7.15
N HIS A 946 10.70 36.97 -6.60
CA HIS A 946 9.81 37.60 -5.64
C HIS A 946 9.67 36.70 -4.39
N ILE A 947 10.15 37.20 -3.25
CA ILE A 947 10.14 36.47 -2.00
C ILE A 947 8.86 36.83 -1.23
N HIS A 948 8.01 35.83 -1.01
CA HIS A 948 6.84 35.95 -0.12
C HIS A 948 7.18 35.47 1.29
N HIS A 949 7.96 34.39 1.41
CA HIS A 949 8.47 33.94 2.71
C HIS A 949 9.70 33.04 2.56
N THR A 950 10.56 33.07 3.57
CA THR A 950 11.76 32.23 3.68
C THR A 950 11.61 31.02 4.63
N ILE A 951 10.41 30.78 5.20
CA ILE A 951 10.19 29.68 6.14
C ILE A 951 10.47 28.34 5.45
N GLY A 952 11.18 27.47 6.15
CA GLY A 952 11.50 26.12 5.68
C GLY A 952 12.73 26.04 4.76
N PHE A 953 13.32 27.16 4.36
CA PHE A 953 14.58 27.18 3.65
C PHE A 953 15.76 27.44 4.59
N SER A 954 16.89 26.79 4.35
CA SER A 954 18.13 27.14 5.05
C SER A 954 18.68 28.48 4.52
N LYS A 955 19.21 29.32 5.42
CA LYS A 955 19.82 30.61 5.06
C LYS A 955 20.93 30.45 4.03
N ASN A 956 21.79 29.44 4.21
CA ASN A 956 22.88 29.12 3.30
C ASN A 956 22.40 28.82 1.87
N PHE A 957 21.27 28.11 1.73
CA PHE A 957 20.72 27.81 0.42
C PHE A 957 20.15 29.06 -0.25
N LEU A 958 19.34 29.86 0.45
CA LEU A 958 18.75 31.07 -0.13
C LEU A 958 19.81 32.11 -0.52
N ASP A 959 20.80 32.34 0.34
CA ASP A 959 21.92 33.26 0.02
C ASP A 959 22.67 32.79 -1.23
N LYS A 960 22.87 31.49 -1.39
CA LYS A 960 23.51 30.90 -2.57
C LYS A 960 22.64 31.03 -3.81
N LEU A 961 21.34 30.71 -3.71
CA LEU A 961 20.37 30.82 -4.81
C LEU A 961 20.32 32.25 -5.34
N LEU A 962 20.14 33.24 -4.47
CA LEU A 962 20.08 34.65 -4.84
C LEU A 962 21.41 35.12 -5.46
N LYS A 963 22.55 34.68 -4.91
CA LYS A 963 23.87 35.05 -5.40
C LYS A 963 24.18 34.44 -6.78
N GLU A 964 23.85 33.18 -7.02
CA GLU A 964 24.18 32.47 -8.26
C GLU A 964 23.22 32.81 -9.41
N LEU A 965 21.95 33.10 -9.11
CA LEU A 965 21.03 33.64 -10.12
C LEU A 965 21.41 35.08 -10.50
N ALA A 966 21.96 35.86 -9.57
CA ALA A 966 22.38 37.24 -9.78
C ALA A 966 21.27 38.15 -10.35
N LEU A 967 20.01 37.84 -10.01
CA LEU A 967 18.82 38.60 -10.38
C LEU A 967 18.43 39.57 -9.27
N ASN A 968 17.74 40.64 -9.64
CA ASN A 968 17.05 41.48 -8.66
C ASN A 968 15.91 40.69 -8.01
N TYR A 969 15.59 41.04 -6.77
CA TYR A 969 14.43 40.47 -6.10
C TYR A 969 13.62 41.51 -5.35
N ASP A 970 12.32 41.27 -5.28
CA ASP A 970 11.40 41.98 -4.41
C ASP A 970 10.99 41.10 -3.22
N VAL A 971 10.51 41.72 -2.16
CA VAL A 971 10.00 41.03 -0.96
C VAL A 971 8.62 41.55 -0.63
N THR A 972 7.62 40.68 -0.48
CA THR A 972 6.33 41.05 0.12
C THR A 972 6.28 40.56 1.56
N LEU A 973 6.02 41.46 2.50
CA LEU A 973 5.88 41.11 3.90
C LEU A 973 4.41 40.79 4.23
N HIS A 974 4.12 39.53 4.52
CA HIS A 974 2.77 39.05 4.86
C HIS A 974 2.48 39.09 6.35
N ASP A 975 3.51 39.15 7.19
CA ASP A 975 3.43 39.12 8.64
C ASP A 975 4.62 39.86 9.28
N TYR A 976 4.74 39.81 10.60
CA TYR A 976 5.82 40.44 11.35
C TYR A 976 7.00 39.51 11.63
N ALA A 977 7.14 38.37 10.93
CA ALA A 977 8.25 37.43 11.12
C ALA A 977 9.61 38.11 10.98
N SER A 978 9.72 39.15 10.15
CA SER A 978 10.97 39.92 9.97
C SER A 978 11.45 40.65 11.24
N ILE A 979 10.55 40.97 12.18
CA ILE A 979 10.88 41.70 13.42
C ILE A 979 10.56 40.92 14.71
N CYS A 980 9.73 39.88 14.62
CA CYS A 980 9.29 39.07 15.75
C CYS A 980 9.03 37.61 15.31
N PRO A 981 9.69 36.60 15.91
CA PRO A 981 9.54 35.20 15.50
C PRO A 981 8.19 34.59 15.92
N ARG A 982 7.36 35.29 16.70
CA ARG A 982 5.94 34.95 16.96
C ARG A 982 4.98 35.40 15.87
N VAL A 983 5.46 36.10 14.84
CA VAL A 983 4.76 36.57 13.61
C VAL A 983 3.59 37.55 13.78
N SER A 984 2.94 37.60 14.95
CA SER A 984 1.71 38.37 15.20
C SER A 984 1.88 39.59 16.12
N LEU A 985 3.09 39.87 16.62
CA LEU A 985 3.32 40.89 17.65
C LEU A 985 2.43 40.72 18.89
N SER A 986 2.07 39.47 19.25
CA SER A 986 1.19 39.19 20.39
C SER A 986 1.90 38.46 21.53
N GLN A 987 1.41 38.70 22.75
CA GLN A 987 1.74 37.96 23.97
C GLN A 987 1.14 36.55 23.95
N ALA A 988 1.35 35.75 25.02
CA ALA A 988 0.79 34.40 25.14
C ALA A 988 -0.74 34.39 25.10
N GLU A 989 -1.38 35.41 25.67
CA GLU A 989 -2.83 35.56 25.76
C GLU A 989 -3.49 36.05 24.46
N GLY A 990 -2.70 36.21 23.39
CA GLY A 990 -3.16 36.66 22.06
C GLY A 990 -3.34 38.17 21.92
N LYS A 991 -2.94 38.96 22.93
CA LYS A 991 -3.03 40.43 22.88
C LYS A 991 -1.80 41.07 22.24
N TYR A 992 -2.01 42.14 21.49
CA TYR A 992 -0.94 42.96 20.93
C TYR A 992 -0.02 43.51 22.03
N CYS A 993 1.29 43.25 21.90
CA CYS A 993 2.29 43.56 22.93
C CYS A 993 2.70 45.04 22.98
N GLN A 994 2.20 45.88 22.06
CA GLN A 994 2.61 47.29 21.93
C GLN A 994 4.09 47.52 21.60
N GLU A 995 4.74 46.54 20.95
CA GLU A 995 6.11 46.68 20.43
C GLU A 995 7.14 47.11 21.51
N PRO A 996 7.33 46.29 22.57
CA PRO A 996 8.20 46.68 23.68
C PRO A 996 9.69 46.68 23.27
N PRO A 997 10.58 47.23 24.11
CA PRO A 997 12.02 47.17 23.89
C PRO A 997 12.53 45.73 23.73
N ILE A 998 13.66 45.56 23.03
CA ILE A 998 14.18 44.24 22.65
C ILE A 998 14.40 43.29 23.82
N GLN A 999 14.80 43.81 24.99
CA GLN A 999 15.02 43.02 26.21
C GLN A 999 13.72 42.35 26.70
N VAL A 1000 12.57 43.01 26.51
CA VAL A 1000 11.26 42.45 26.85
C VAL A 1000 10.83 41.42 25.79
N CYS A 1001 11.18 41.65 24.52
CA CYS A 1001 10.97 40.65 23.47
C CYS A 1001 11.77 39.37 23.75
N GLU A 1002 13.02 39.47 24.17
CA GLU A 1002 13.85 38.30 24.51
C GLU A 1002 13.20 37.46 25.63
N LEU A 1003 12.80 38.10 26.73
CA LEU A 1003 12.08 37.42 27.82
C LEU A 1003 10.77 36.78 27.34
N CYS A 1004 10.02 37.48 26.47
CA CYS A 1004 8.77 36.95 25.91
C CYS A 1004 8.99 35.68 25.07
N ILE A 1005 10.06 35.63 24.26
CA ILE A 1005 10.39 34.44 23.47
C ILE A 1005 10.97 33.33 24.36
N GLU A 1006 11.78 33.65 25.36
CA GLU A 1006 12.26 32.67 26.35
C GLU A 1006 11.11 32.00 27.11
N GLU A 1007 10.09 32.77 27.48
CA GLU A 1007 8.95 32.28 28.28
C GLU A 1007 7.91 31.53 27.44
N HIS A 1008 7.64 31.99 26.21
CA HIS A 1008 6.49 31.53 25.44
C HIS A 1008 6.84 30.94 24.06
N GLY A 1009 8.11 30.91 23.69
CA GLY A 1009 8.58 30.43 22.39
C GLY A 1009 8.24 31.36 21.22
N ALA A 1010 8.81 31.01 20.07
CA ALA A 1010 8.47 31.55 18.76
C ALA A 1010 7.26 30.81 18.15
N HIS A 1011 6.82 31.24 16.97
CA HIS A 1011 5.84 30.49 16.19
C HIS A 1011 6.39 29.09 15.87
N ASN A 1012 5.55 28.05 15.91
CA ASN A 1012 5.97 26.65 15.75
C ASN A 1012 6.86 26.42 14.52
N SER A 1013 6.55 27.04 13.38
CA SER A 1013 7.32 26.92 12.13
C SER A 1013 8.67 27.65 12.16
N LEU A 1014 8.88 28.56 13.10
CA LEU A 1014 10.09 29.36 13.28
C LEU A 1014 10.88 28.98 14.53
N GLN A 1015 10.32 28.18 15.43
CA GLN A 1015 10.93 27.80 16.71
C GLN A 1015 12.36 27.28 16.54
N LYS A 1016 12.56 26.27 15.69
CA LYS A 1016 13.90 25.70 15.44
C LYS A 1016 14.88 26.71 14.86
N LEU A 1017 14.42 27.57 13.93
CA LEU A 1017 15.27 28.59 13.33
C LEU A 1017 15.68 29.64 14.36
N TYR A 1018 14.75 30.03 15.24
CA TYR A 1018 15.06 30.96 16.32
C TYR A 1018 16.00 30.32 17.34
N GLU A 1019 15.82 29.06 17.72
CA GLU A 1019 16.74 28.33 18.62
C GLU A 1019 18.18 28.27 18.08
N GLU A 1020 18.37 28.23 16.76
CA GLU A 1020 19.69 28.29 16.14
C GLU A 1020 20.32 29.69 16.19
N ILE A 1021 19.49 30.73 16.20
CA ILE A 1021 19.91 32.14 16.23
C ILE A 1021 20.12 32.64 17.66
N ASP A 1022 19.25 32.20 18.58
CA ASP A 1022 19.20 32.48 20.03
C ASP A 1022 19.35 33.97 20.39
N SER A 1023 18.82 34.86 19.54
CA SER A 1023 18.89 36.30 19.76
C SER A 1023 17.89 37.07 18.88
N MET A 1024 17.08 37.93 19.50
CA MET A 1024 16.20 38.86 18.80
C MET A 1024 16.98 39.91 17.99
N GLU A 1025 18.18 40.25 18.45
CA GLU A 1025 19.07 41.24 17.83
C GLU A 1025 19.61 40.70 16.51
N ILE A 1026 20.14 39.47 16.53
CA ILE A 1026 20.60 38.76 15.33
C ILE A 1026 19.43 38.46 14.40
N TRP A 1027 18.26 38.11 14.94
CA TRP A 1027 17.04 37.88 14.15
C TRP A 1027 16.68 39.10 13.30
N ARG A 1028 16.56 40.28 13.93
CA ARG A 1028 16.24 41.54 13.24
C ARG A 1028 17.34 41.95 12.26
N SER A 1029 18.61 41.78 12.62
CA SER A 1029 19.75 42.08 11.75
C SER A 1029 19.79 41.19 10.50
N ASN A 1030 19.46 39.90 10.63
CA ASN A 1030 19.35 38.98 9.51
C ASN A 1030 18.23 39.40 8.54
N SER A 1031 17.06 39.76 9.06
CA SER A 1031 15.95 40.27 8.26
C SER A 1031 16.31 41.58 7.55
N GLU A 1032 16.92 42.52 8.27
CA GLU A 1032 17.38 43.79 7.68
C GLU A 1032 18.36 43.55 6.54
N SER A 1033 19.32 42.63 6.71
CA SER A 1033 20.30 42.31 5.66
C SER A 1033 19.65 41.75 4.39
N LEU A 1034 18.54 41.01 4.48
CA LEU A 1034 17.80 40.52 3.33
C LEU A 1034 17.00 41.65 2.68
N LEU A 1035 16.30 42.44 3.48
CA LEU A 1035 15.42 43.51 3.00
C LEU A 1035 16.21 44.66 2.36
N LYS A 1036 17.37 45.02 2.91
CA LYS A 1036 18.24 46.10 2.38
C LYS A 1036 18.75 45.85 0.96
N LYS A 1037 18.83 44.59 0.54
CA LYS A 1037 19.26 44.17 -0.80
C LYS A 1037 18.08 44.01 -1.77
N ALA A 1038 16.84 44.02 -1.28
CA ALA A 1038 15.65 43.95 -2.13
C ALA A 1038 15.51 45.23 -2.96
N ARG A 1039 15.04 45.10 -4.19
CA ARG A 1039 14.74 46.24 -5.07
C ARG A 1039 13.50 47.00 -4.57
N LYS A 1040 12.45 46.27 -4.19
CA LYS A 1040 11.25 46.79 -3.52
C LYS A 1040 10.83 45.89 -2.37
N ILE A 1041 10.31 46.52 -1.31
CA ILE A 1041 9.69 45.84 -0.16
C ILE A 1041 8.22 46.24 -0.16
N PHE A 1042 7.35 45.28 -0.45
CA PHE A 1042 5.91 45.47 -0.49
C PHE A 1042 5.27 45.16 0.86
N VAL A 1043 4.32 46.01 1.25
CA VAL A 1043 3.53 45.84 2.48
C VAL A 1043 2.03 46.01 2.18
N PRO A 1044 1.16 45.19 2.78
CA PRO A 1044 -0.27 45.16 2.50
C PRO A 1044 -1.08 46.29 3.15
N SER A 1045 -0.48 47.09 4.04
CA SER A 1045 -1.17 48.18 4.73
C SER A 1045 -0.22 49.31 5.14
N GLN A 1046 -0.78 50.51 5.33
CA GLN A 1046 -0.04 51.66 5.83
C GLN A 1046 0.30 51.48 7.32
N ASP A 1047 -0.55 50.83 8.10
CA ASP A 1047 -0.28 50.46 9.49
C ASP A 1047 0.98 49.59 9.59
N MET A 1048 1.09 48.54 8.77
CA MET A 1048 2.29 47.70 8.73
C MET A 1048 3.51 48.51 8.30
N ALA A 1049 3.42 49.32 7.25
CA ALA A 1049 4.51 50.18 6.80
C ALA A 1049 5.06 51.06 7.95
N THR A 1050 4.14 51.65 8.72
CA THR A 1050 4.46 52.51 9.86
C THR A 1050 5.17 51.75 10.97
N ARG A 1051 4.74 50.53 11.28
CA ARG A 1051 5.39 49.68 12.29
C ARG A 1051 6.77 49.23 11.83
N MET A 1052 6.88 48.71 10.62
CA MET A 1052 8.14 48.23 10.04
C MET A 1052 9.20 49.34 9.98
N SER A 1053 8.79 50.58 9.68
CA SER A 1053 9.68 51.75 9.65
C SER A 1053 10.32 52.08 11.00
N LYS A 1054 9.71 51.69 12.13
CA LYS A 1054 10.33 51.87 13.46
C LYS A 1054 11.52 50.96 13.67
N TYR A 1055 11.48 49.75 13.09
CA TYR A 1055 12.54 48.75 13.22
C TYR A 1055 13.61 48.91 12.14
N PHE A 1056 13.22 49.34 10.94
CA PHE A 1056 14.10 49.51 9.79
C PHE A 1056 13.95 50.91 9.18
N PRO A 1057 14.44 51.96 9.85
CA PRO A 1057 14.21 53.35 9.45
C PRO A 1057 14.91 53.75 8.13
N GLU A 1058 15.93 53.01 7.71
CA GLU A 1058 16.64 53.23 6.44
C GLU A 1058 15.94 52.60 5.23
N LEU A 1059 14.92 51.76 5.44
CA LEU A 1059 14.26 51.02 4.37
C LEU A 1059 12.98 51.72 3.88
N GLU A 1060 12.75 51.68 2.57
CA GLU A 1060 11.53 52.22 1.95
C GLU A 1060 10.49 51.11 1.77
N PHE A 1061 9.33 51.25 2.41
CA PHE A 1061 8.21 50.32 2.27
C PHE A 1061 7.22 50.84 1.23
N THR A 1062 6.96 50.02 0.20
CA THR A 1062 6.04 50.33 -0.89
C THR A 1062 4.67 49.70 -0.61
N LEU A 1063 3.64 50.53 -0.45
CA LEU A 1063 2.29 50.08 -0.20
C LEU A 1063 1.70 49.32 -1.41
N ARG A 1064 1.29 48.06 -1.19
CA ARG A 1064 0.60 47.20 -2.17
C ARG A 1064 -0.43 46.37 -1.42
N TYR A 1065 -1.69 46.80 -1.46
CA TYR A 1065 -2.81 46.05 -0.91
C TYR A 1065 -2.95 44.66 -1.57
N HIS A 1066 -3.68 43.73 -0.97
CA HIS A 1066 -3.97 42.49 -1.69
C HIS A 1066 -4.93 42.78 -2.87
N PRO A 1067 -4.81 42.03 -3.99
CA PRO A 1067 -5.76 42.12 -5.10
C PRO A 1067 -7.19 41.90 -4.61
N GLU A 1068 -8.11 42.77 -5.00
CA GLU A 1068 -9.53 42.58 -4.76
C GLU A 1068 -10.32 43.08 -5.95
N VAL A 1069 -11.30 42.31 -6.40
CA VAL A 1069 -12.18 42.69 -7.50
C VAL A 1069 -12.98 43.93 -7.12
N ARG A 1070 -12.98 44.94 -7.99
CA ARG A 1070 -13.80 46.14 -7.78
C ARG A 1070 -15.27 45.81 -7.93
N LYS A 1071 -16.05 46.08 -6.89
CA LYS A 1071 -17.50 45.84 -6.86
C LYS A 1071 -18.21 47.00 -6.16
N THR A 1072 -19.41 47.32 -6.63
CA THR A 1072 -20.35 48.20 -5.92
C THR A 1072 -21.29 47.30 -5.13
N ILE A 1073 -21.27 47.42 -3.80
CA ILE A 1073 -22.09 46.60 -2.89
C ILE A 1073 -22.98 47.52 -2.04
N THR A 1074 -24.15 47.01 -1.65
CA THR A 1074 -25.04 47.68 -0.71
C THR A 1074 -24.98 47.02 0.66
N LEU A 1075 -24.54 47.78 1.66
CA LEU A 1075 -24.47 47.36 3.05
C LEU A 1075 -25.84 47.51 3.72
N HIS A 1076 -26.33 46.46 4.36
CA HIS A 1076 -27.62 46.45 5.08
C HIS A 1076 -27.64 45.34 6.14
N SER A 1077 -28.54 45.45 7.12
CA SER A 1077 -28.85 44.29 7.99
C SER A 1077 -29.68 43.28 7.21
N GLN A 1078 -29.32 42.00 7.31
CA GLN A 1078 -30.04 40.87 6.74
C GLN A 1078 -31.04 40.24 7.73
N ASN A 1079 -31.09 40.77 8.95
CA ASN A 1079 -31.91 40.22 10.01
C ASN A 1079 -33.31 40.84 10.04
N ASP A 1080 -34.31 40.05 9.63
CA ASP A 1080 -35.72 40.46 9.66
C ASP A 1080 -36.28 40.49 11.11
N ASP A 1081 -35.64 39.78 12.05
CA ASP A 1081 -36.10 39.67 13.43
C ASP A 1081 -35.62 40.84 14.29
N LYS A 1082 -36.54 41.78 14.55
CA LYS A 1082 -36.25 42.96 15.38
C LYS A 1082 -36.08 42.63 16.87
N SER A 1083 -36.45 41.43 17.33
CA SER A 1083 -36.41 41.05 18.74
C SER A 1083 -35.02 40.62 19.23
N ASN A 1084 -34.12 40.22 18.34
CA ASN A 1084 -32.79 39.74 18.71
C ASN A 1084 -31.72 40.21 17.72
N ILE A 1085 -30.58 40.71 18.21
CA ILE A 1085 -29.46 41.19 17.38
C ILE A 1085 -28.54 40.00 17.03
N ARG A 1086 -28.18 39.85 15.75
CA ARG A 1086 -27.30 38.77 15.28
C ARG A 1086 -25.96 39.28 14.80
N ILE A 1087 -24.90 38.85 15.47
CA ILE A 1087 -23.53 39.29 15.20
C ILE A 1087 -22.76 38.14 14.58
N GLY A 1088 -22.27 38.30 13.36
CA GLY A 1088 -21.47 37.29 12.67
C GLY A 1088 -19.98 37.43 12.95
N LEU A 1089 -19.29 36.33 13.25
CA LEU A 1089 -17.84 36.25 13.24
C LEU A 1089 -17.43 35.24 12.17
N ILE A 1090 -16.67 35.70 11.17
CA ILE A 1090 -16.40 34.92 9.95
C ILE A 1090 -14.96 34.42 9.94
N GLY A 1091 -14.79 33.12 9.72
CA GLY A 1091 -13.50 32.44 9.64
C GLY A 1091 -13.09 31.74 10.95
N GLY A 1092 -11.83 31.31 11.01
CA GLY A 1092 -11.27 30.65 12.19
C GLY A 1092 -10.99 31.64 13.32
N ILE A 1093 -11.60 31.45 14.50
CA ILE A 1093 -11.47 32.33 15.67
C ILE A 1093 -10.50 31.72 16.69
N SER A 1094 -9.24 32.14 16.62
CA SER A 1094 -8.17 31.85 17.59
C SER A 1094 -8.05 32.94 18.66
N GLU A 1095 -7.13 32.77 19.61
CA GLU A 1095 -6.82 33.71 20.69
C GLU A 1095 -6.54 35.11 20.15
N ILE A 1096 -5.64 35.22 19.17
CA ILE A 1096 -5.29 36.48 18.50
C ILE A 1096 -6.44 37.05 17.66
N LYS A 1097 -7.37 36.20 17.19
CA LYS A 1097 -8.58 36.62 16.45
C LYS A 1097 -9.77 36.91 17.37
N GLY A 1098 -9.53 36.97 18.68
CA GLY A 1098 -10.52 37.43 19.65
C GLY A 1098 -11.39 36.33 20.26
N LEU A 1099 -10.92 35.09 20.36
CA LEU A 1099 -11.64 34.01 21.06
C LEU A 1099 -12.07 34.43 22.47
N ASN A 1100 -11.15 34.98 23.25
CA ASN A 1100 -11.41 35.46 24.61
C ASN A 1100 -12.38 36.65 24.61
N THR A 1101 -12.26 37.55 23.62
CA THR A 1101 -13.17 38.70 23.45
C THR A 1101 -14.59 38.22 23.18
N LEU A 1102 -14.76 37.28 22.25
CA LEU A 1102 -16.06 36.66 21.94
C LEU A 1102 -16.67 36.03 23.18
N TYR A 1103 -15.91 35.20 23.91
CA TYR A 1103 -16.39 34.55 25.13
C TYR A 1103 -16.83 35.57 26.18
N ASN A 1104 -16.03 36.60 26.41
CA ASN A 1104 -16.34 37.65 27.38
C ASN A 1104 -17.60 38.42 26.99
N CYS A 1105 -17.73 38.82 25.71
CA CYS A 1105 -18.92 39.51 25.19
C CYS A 1105 -20.18 38.66 25.31
N ALA A 1106 -20.11 37.39 24.87
CA ALA A 1106 -21.24 36.48 24.92
C ALA A 1106 -21.69 36.17 26.35
N SER A 1107 -20.72 35.88 27.24
CA SER A 1107 -20.98 35.64 28.67
C SER A 1107 -21.58 36.86 29.35
N TYR A 1108 -21.06 38.06 29.06
CA TYR A 1108 -21.57 39.29 29.63
C TYR A 1108 -23.00 39.57 29.14
N ALA A 1109 -23.26 39.47 27.83
CA ALA A 1109 -24.59 39.66 27.24
C ALA A 1109 -25.62 38.69 27.82
N ALA A 1110 -25.28 37.41 27.97
CA ALA A 1110 -26.13 36.40 28.61
C ALA A 1110 -26.43 36.75 30.08
N LYS A 1111 -25.41 37.18 30.83
CA LYS A 1111 -25.54 37.57 32.24
C LYS A 1111 -26.50 38.74 32.44
N ILE A 1112 -26.45 39.75 31.57
CA ILE A 1112 -27.35 40.92 31.64
C ILE A 1112 -28.66 40.72 30.86
N LYS A 1113 -28.88 39.53 30.27
CA LYS A 1113 -30.04 39.20 29.43
C LYS A 1113 -30.28 40.21 28.31
N LYS A 1114 -29.21 40.60 27.62
CA LYS A 1114 -29.28 41.48 26.45
C LYS A 1114 -29.46 40.62 25.21
N ASP A 1115 -30.42 40.97 24.35
CA ASP A 1115 -30.83 40.19 23.18
C ASP A 1115 -29.78 40.28 22.05
N ILE A 1116 -28.68 39.55 22.23
CA ILE A 1116 -27.59 39.41 21.26
C ILE A 1116 -27.24 37.94 21.13
N GLU A 1117 -27.27 37.46 19.89
CA GLU A 1117 -26.80 36.16 19.45
C GLU A 1117 -25.50 36.33 18.65
N PHE A 1118 -24.46 35.58 19.03
CA PHE A 1118 -23.19 35.55 18.32
C PHE A 1118 -23.12 34.30 17.44
N ILE A 1119 -22.87 34.47 16.15
CA ILE A 1119 -22.86 33.40 15.17
C ILE A 1119 -21.47 33.31 14.56
N VAL A 1120 -20.75 32.24 14.87
CA VAL A 1120 -19.44 31.94 14.28
C VAL A 1120 -19.64 31.10 13.03
N ILE A 1121 -19.39 31.72 11.87
CA ILE A 1121 -19.34 31.05 10.58
C ILE A 1121 -17.89 30.63 10.36
N GLY A 1122 -17.54 29.46 10.90
CA GLY A 1122 -16.17 28.98 11.00
C GLY A 1122 -15.95 28.12 12.25
N LYS A 1123 -14.68 27.78 12.50
CA LYS A 1123 -14.25 27.07 13.71
C LYS A 1123 -13.71 28.04 14.76
N THR A 1124 -13.84 27.67 16.03
CA THR A 1124 -13.10 28.35 17.12
C THR A 1124 -11.96 27.45 17.57
N ALA A 1125 -10.90 28.02 18.15
CA ALA A 1125 -9.79 27.24 18.71
C ALA A 1125 -10.21 26.43 19.95
N ASN A 1126 -11.31 26.79 20.62
CA ASN A 1126 -11.83 26.04 21.76
C ASN A 1126 -13.36 26.17 21.84
N ASN A 1127 -14.07 25.20 21.25
CA ASN A 1127 -15.54 25.18 21.27
C ASN A 1127 -16.10 24.96 22.68
N SER A 1128 -15.37 24.27 23.58
CA SER A 1128 -15.86 23.93 24.92
C SER A 1128 -16.16 25.16 25.79
N LEU A 1129 -15.50 26.30 25.49
CA LEU A 1129 -15.77 27.58 26.16
C LEU A 1129 -17.23 28.04 25.98
N PHE A 1130 -17.88 27.66 24.88
CA PHE A 1130 -19.19 28.16 24.50
C PHE A 1130 -20.35 27.21 24.84
N GLU A 1131 -20.09 25.98 25.28
CA GLU A 1131 -21.12 24.94 25.53
C GLU A 1131 -22.21 25.39 26.53
N LYS A 1132 -21.85 26.25 27.48
CA LYS A 1132 -22.78 26.76 28.51
C LYS A 1132 -23.50 28.05 28.10
N LEU A 1133 -23.20 28.60 26.92
CA LEU A 1133 -23.73 29.87 26.44
C LEU A 1133 -24.74 29.61 25.31
N SER A 1134 -26.02 29.73 25.62
CA SER A 1134 -27.10 29.52 24.64
C SER A 1134 -27.22 30.62 23.58
N ASN A 1135 -26.44 31.71 23.70
CA ASN A 1135 -26.42 32.84 22.78
C ASN A 1135 -25.20 32.81 21.83
N VAL A 1136 -24.55 31.65 21.68
CA VAL A 1136 -23.46 31.44 20.73
C VAL A 1136 -23.76 30.22 19.86
N SER A 1137 -23.67 30.40 18.54
CA SER A 1137 -23.87 29.36 17.54
C SER A 1137 -22.60 29.21 16.70
N ILE A 1138 -22.10 28.00 16.49
CA ILE A 1138 -20.85 27.73 15.74
C ILE A 1138 -21.16 26.74 14.61
N TYR A 1139 -20.91 27.16 13.36
CA TYR A 1139 -21.19 26.33 12.18
C TYR A 1139 -20.09 25.30 11.87
N GLY A 1140 -18.85 25.53 12.32
CA GLY A 1140 -17.70 24.67 12.04
C GLY A 1140 -16.94 25.08 10.78
N ALA A 1141 -15.98 24.24 10.37
CA ALA A 1141 -15.21 24.50 9.16
C ALA A 1141 -16.11 24.45 7.91
N TYR A 1142 -15.84 25.32 6.95
CA TYR A 1142 -16.59 25.44 5.70
C TYR A 1142 -15.63 25.50 4.51
N LYS A 1143 -16.12 25.11 3.33
CA LYS A 1143 -15.41 25.35 2.07
C LYS A 1143 -15.71 26.77 1.56
N PRO A 1144 -14.76 27.44 0.87
CA PRO A 1144 -14.97 28.81 0.39
C PRO A 1144 -16.29 28.99 -0.40
N GLU A 1145 -16.65 28.03 -1.26
CA GLU A 1145 -17.90 28.03 -2.03
C GLU A 1145 -19.19 27.98 -1.18
N GLU A 1146 -19.12 27.53 0.08
CA GLU A 1146 -20.26 27.44 1.00
C GLU A 1146 -20.50 28.75 1.77
N LEU A 1147 -19.50 29.64 1.83
CA LEU A 1147 -19.49 30.79 2.73
C LEU A 1147 -20.67 31.74 2.50
N ASN A 1148 -20.95 32.08 1.24
CA ASN A 1148 -22.04 33.00 0.88
C ASN A 1148 -23.41 32.46 1.31
N GLU A 1149 -23.62 31.15 1.17
CA GLU A 1149 -24.86 30.50 1.60
C GLU A 1149 -24.97 30.51 3.12
N LEU A 1150 -23.88 30.24 3.85
CA LEU A 1150 -23.84 30.25 5.30
C LEU A 1150 -24.09 31.65 5.88
N ILE A 1151 -23.50 32.69 5.31
CA ILE A 1151 -23.75 34.09 5.70
C ILE A 1151 -25.23 34.43 5.49
N SER A 1152 -25.76 34.13 4.31
CA SER A 1152 -27.16 34.41 3.98
C SER A 1152 -28.14 33.68 4.90
N LYS A 1153 -27.87 32.41 5.24
CA LYS A 1153 -28.68 31.62 6.19
C LYS A 1153 -28.64 32.16 7.62
N SER A 1154 -27.51 32.78 8.00
CA SER A 1154 -27.30 33.27 9.37
C SER A 1154 -28.12 34.53 9.66
N LYS A 1155 -28.55 35.27 8.63
CA LYS A 1155 -29.36 36.51 8.73
C LYS A 1155 -28.74 37.50 9.73
N LEU A 1156 -27.55 37.98 9.40
CA LEU A 1156 -26.73 38.79 10.29
C LEU A 1156 -27.11 40.28 10.25
N ASP A 1157 -27.01 40.96 11.38
CA ASP A 1157 -27.11 42.42 11.45
C ASP A 1157 -25.79 43.11 11.08
N VAL A 1158 -24.68 42.59 11.62
CA VAL A 1158 -23.33 43.12 11.41
C VAL A 1158 -22.31 41.98 11.49
N ALA A 1159 -21.14 42.17 10.88
CA ALA A 1159 -19.98 41.29 10.98
C ALA A 1159 -18.94 41.88 11.95
N ALA A 1160 -18.56 41.14 12.99
CA ALA A 1160 -17.61 41.57 14.01
C ALA A 1160 -16.23 40.92 13.81
N PHE A 1161 -15.18 41.73 13.93
CA PHE A 1161 -13.78 41.30 13.81
C PHE A 1161 -13.03 41.71 15.09
N PHE A 1162 -12.85 40.75 15.98
CA PHE A 1162 -12.25 40.95 17.30
C PHE A 1162 -10.75 40.67 17.35
N SER A 1163 -10.04 40.83 16.23
CA SER A 1163 -8.61 40.60 16.16
C SER A 1163 -7.85 41.54 17.09
N THR A 1164 -7.22 40.98 18.12
CA THR A 1164 -6.51 41.70 19.19
C THR A 1164 -5.04 41.97 18.84
N TRP A 1165 -4.66 41.74 17.58
CA TRP A 1165 -3.33 41.96 17.03
C TRP A 1165 -3.43 42.78 15.74
N PRO A 1166 -2.36 43.49 15.35
CA PRO A 1166 -2.37 44.33 14.16
C PRO A 1166 -2.30 43.49 12.88
N GLU A 1167 -3.41 42.88 12.47
CA GLU A 1167 -3.48 42.09 11.25
C GLU A 1167 -2.89 42.84 10.05
N THR A 1168 -2.11 42.14 9.23
CA THR A 1168 -1.51 42.68 8.01
C THR A 1168 -2.52 42.72 6.85
N TYR A 1169 -3.45 41.77 6.83
CA TYR A 1169 -4.59 41.73 5.92
C TYR A 1169 -5.68 40.77 6.43
N CYS A 1170 -6.95 41.01 6.05
CA CYS A 1170 -8.09 40.19 6.45
C CYS A 1170 -9.01 39.92 5.26
N TYR A 1171 -8.95 38.71 4.71
CA TYR A 1171 -9.82 38.27 3.61
C TYR A 1171 -11.29 38.14 4.04
N THR A 1172 -11.57 37.73 5.28
CA THR A 1172 -12.96 37.60 5.77
C THR A 1172 -13.66 38.95 5.94
N LEU A 1173 -12.92 40.06 6.04
CA LEU A 1173 -13.50 41.40 5.96
C LEU A 1173 -14.04 41.67 4.56
N SER A 1174 -13.30 41.26 3.53
CA SER A 1174 -13.71 41.39 2.14
C SER A 1174 -14.95 40.56 1.86
N GLU A 1175 -14.99 39.32 2.34
CA GLU A 1175 -16.17 38.44 2.23
C GLU A 1175 -17.40 39.02 2.93
N ALA A 1176 -17.23 39.60 4.12
CA ALA A 1176 -18.34 40.26 4.83
C ALA A 1176 -18.89 41.45 4.03
N LEU A 1177 -18.00 42.28 3.48
CA LEU A 1177 -18.40 43.43 2.67
C LEU A 1177 -19.06 43.00 1.36
N GLU A 1178 -18.55 41.97 0.69
CA GLU A 1178 -19.15 41.41 -0.53
C GLU A 1178 -20.56 40.85 -0.28
N ASN A 1179 -20.81 40.32 0.92
CA ASN A 1179 -22.13 39.87 1.36
C ASN A 1179 -23.01 40.99 1.93
N GLY A 1180 -22.59 42.25 1.82
CA GLY A 1180 -23.40 43.41 2.21
C GLY A 1180 -23.49 43.65 3.72
N LEU A 1181 -22.55 43.17 4.52
CA LEU A 1181 -22.56 43.34 5.97
C LEU A 1181 -21.72 44.53 6.42
N TYR A 1182 -22.23 45.30 7.39
CA TYR A 1182 -21.45 46.35 8.04
C TYR A 1182 -20.39 45.75 8.97
N PRO A 1183 -19.13 46.21 8.89
CA PRO A 1183 -18.07 45.72 9.75
C PRO A 1183 -18.02 46.47 11.09
N PHE A 1184 -17.89 45.71 12.18
CA PHE A 1184 -17.57 46.20 13.52
C PHE A 1184 -16.18 45.69 13.89
N VAL A 1185 -15.21 46.57 14.08
CA VAL A 1185 -13.79 46.16 14.17
C VAL A 1185 -13.03 46.90 15.26
N PHE A 1186 -12.00 46.24 15.78
CA PHE A 1186 -10.98 46.95 16.56
C PHE A 1186 -10.16 47.87 15.66
N ASP A 1187 -9.87 49.08 16.14
CA ASP A 1187 -9.08 50.07 15.41
C ASP A 1187 -7.58 49.79 15.51
N ILE A 1188 -7.17 48.67 14.92
CA ILE A 1188 -5.79 48.19 14.90
C ILE A 1188 -5.52 47.46 13.58
N GLY A 1189 -4.30 47.58 13.07
CA GLY A 1189 -3.88 46.84 11.88
C GLY A 1189 -4.58 47.29 10.59
N ALA A 1190 -4.46 46.44 9.57
CA ALA A 1190 -5.07 46.62 8.26
C ALA A 1190 -6.60 46.59 8.32
N VAL A 1191 -7.20 45.87 9.27
CA VAL A 1191 -8.66 45.80 9.44
C VAL A 1191 -9.21 47.17 9.81
N GLY A 1192 -8.68 47.79 10.87
CA GLY A 1192 -9.04 49.15 11.28
C GLY A 1192 -8.75 50.18 10.18
N GLU A 1193 -7.59 50.09 9.53
CA GLU A 1193 -7.24 50.95 8.38
C GLU A 1193 -8.27 50.89 7.26
N ARG A 1194 -8.66 49.67 6.83
CA ARG A 1194 -9.59 49.46 5.72
C ARG A 1194 -10.98 49.99 6.06
N VAL A 1195 -11.50 49.71 7.27
CA VAL A 1195 -12.80 50.23 7.70
C VAL A 1195 -12.79 51.75 7.84
N ARG A 1196 -11.68 52.34 8.34
CA ARG A 1196 -11.51 53.80 8.36
C ARG A 1196 -11.56 54.42 6.96
N LYS A 1197 -10.89 53.78 5.99
CA LYS A 1197 -10.91 54.21 4.58
C LYS A 1197 -12.28 54.05 3.93
N LEU A 1198 -13.00 52.99 4.27
CA LEU A 1198 -14.36 52.73 3.79
C LEU A 1198 -15.33 53.82 4.24
N GLY A 1199 -15.12 54.37 5.45
CA GLY A 1199 -15.98 55.39 6.05
C GLY A 1199 -17.33 54.84 6.54
N LEU A 1200 -17.56 53.54 6.38
CA LEU A 1200 -18.76 52.81 6.79
C LEU A 1200 -18.35 51.62 7.66
N GLY A 1201 -18.93 51.52 8.86
CA GLY A 1201 -18.52 50.55 9.88
C GLY A 1201 -18.32 51.20 11.24
N TYR A 1202 -17.98 50.40 12.24
CA TYR A 1202 -17.69 50.87 13.60
C TYR A 1202 -16.26 50.54 13.99
N LEU A 1203 -15.52 51.55 14.45
CA LEU A 1203 -14.15 51.45 14.95
C LEU A 1203 -14.17 51.62 16.47
N ILE A 1204 -13.55 50.68 17.18
CA ILE A 1204 -13.45 50.73 18.65
C ILE A 1204 -12.03 50.36 19.11
N GLU A 1205 -11.57 50.95 20.22
CA GLU A 1205 -10.25 50.61 20.76
C GLU A 1205 -10.19 49.15 21.25
N PRO A 1206 -9.07 48.42 21.03
CA PRO A 1206 -8.94 47.01 21.40
C PRO A 1206 -9.07 46.71 22.91
N ASP A 1207 -8.68 47.66 23.77
CA ASP A 1207 -8.62 47.46 25.23
C ASP A 1207 -9.88 47.96 25.98
N VAL A 1208 -10.97 48.20 25.25
CA VAL A 1208 -12.25 48.62 25.84
C VAL A 1208 -12.82 47.53 26.74
N ASN A 1209 -13.38 47.93 27.89
CA ASN A 1209 -14.02 47.00 28.81
C ASN A 1209 -15.23 46.30 28.14
N VAL A 1210 -15.49 45.05 28.53
CA VAL A 1210 -16.53 44.21 27.91
C VAL A 1210 -17.93 44.84 27.92
N ALA A 1211 -18.26 45.62 28.95
CA ALA A 1211 -19.58 46.25 29.07
C ALA A 1211 -19.79 47.28 27.96
N SER A 1212 -18.82 48.18 27.82
CA SER A 1212 -18.80 49.21 26.77
C SER A 1212 -18.72 48.61 25.37
N LEU A 1213 -17.98 47.51 25.19
CA LEU A 1213 -17.89 46.81 23.92
C LEU A 1213 -19.24 46.21 23.49
N VAL A 1214 -19.94 45.52 24.40
CA VAL A 1214 -21.27 44.95 24.15
C VAL A 1214 -22.32 46.05 23.90
N ASP A 1215 -22.23 47.17 24.62
CA ASP A 1215 -23.13 48.32 24.41
C ASP A 1215 -22.92 48.99 23.05
N ALA A 1216 -21.66 49.20 22.65
CA ALA A 1216 -21.31 49.73 21.35
C ALA A 1216 -21.79 48.82 20.21
N LEU A 1217 -21.53 47.51 20.33
CA LEU A 1217 -21.96 46.49 19.36
C LEU A 1217 -23.49 46.48 19.18
N TYR A 1218 -24.24 46.49 20.28
CA TYR A 1218 -25.70 46.51 20.26
C TYR A 1218 -26.27 47.80 19.66
N SER A 1219 -25.70 48.95 20.03
CA SER A 1219 -26.14 50.24 19.50
C SER A 1219 -25.87 50.34 18.01
N PHE A 1220 -24.69 49.89 17.57
CA PHE A 1220 -24.31 49.91 16.16
C PHE A 1220 -25.19 49.00 15.32
N ALA A 1221 -25.40 47.75 15.76
CA ALA A 1221 -26.27 46.83 15.03
C ALA A 1221 -27.71 47.35 14.88
N ASN A 1222 -28.26 48.00 15.91
CA ASN A 1222 -29.58 48.65 15.81
C ASN A 1222 -29.61 49.84 14.85
N GLN A 1223 -28.51 50.58 14.74
CA GLN A 1223 -28.39 51.66 13.76
C GLN A 1223 -28.39 51.09 12.33
N CYS A 1224 -27.61 50.02 12.08
CA CYS A 1224 -27.51 49.36 10.77
C CYS A 1224 -28.85 48.82 10.27
N ARG A 1225 -29.78 48.42 11.15
CA ARG A 1225 -31.15 48.01 10.77
C ARG A 1225 -31.99 49.11 10.10
N GLN A 1226 -31.57 50.37 10.24
CA GLN A 1226 -32.28 51.54 9.72
C GLN A 1226 -31.53 52.19 8.57
N GLN A 1227 -30.43 51.58 8.11
CA GLN A 1227 -29.51 52.17 7.14
C GLN A 1227 -29.24 51.19 6.00
N GLU A 1228 -29.12 51.75 4.80
CA GLU A 1228 -28.75 51.04 3.59
C GLU A 1228 -27.78 51.94 2.83
N ASP A 1229 -26.50 51.57 2.81
CA ASP A 1229 -25.42 52.38 2.25
C ASP A 1229 -24.77 51.66 1.07
N THR A 1230 -24.68 52.31 -0.08
CA THR A 1230 -23.97 51.77 -1.25
C THR A 1230 -22.52 52.23 -1.24
N VAL A 1231 -21.59 51.28 -1.41
CA VAL A 1231 -20.15 51.54 -1.37
C VAL A 1231 -19.40 50.78 -2.46
N ASN A 1232 -18.31 51.38 -2.94
CA ASN A 1232 -17.38 50.72 -3.84
C ASN A 1232 -16.25 50.10 -3.03
N ILE A 1233 -16.09 48.79 -3.15
CA ILE A 1233 -15.01 48.01 -2.54
C ILE A 1233 -14.05 47.49 -3.60
N GLY A 1234 -12.91 46.97 -3.16
CA GLY A 1234 -11.91 46.33 -4.00
C GLY A 1234 -10.76 47.24 -4.46
N ASN A 1235 -9.64 46.61 -4.80
CA ASN A 1235 -8.38 47.21 -5.21
C ASN A 1235 -7.85 46.46 -6.44
N ASP A 1236 -8.60 46.54 -7.55
CA ASP A 1236 -8.31 45.77 -8.75
C ASP A 1236 -6.95 46.17 -9.38
N TYR A 1237 -6.12 45.16 -9.62
CA TYR A 1237 -4.80 45.29 -10.23
C TYR A 1237 -4.80 45.06 -11.75
N SER A 1238 -5.90 44.55 -12.32
CA SER A 1238 -6.00 44.07 -13.70
C SER A 1238 -5.58 45.10 -14.76
N ASP A 1239 -5.92 46.38 -14.59
CA ASP A 1239 -5.63 47.40 -15.60
C ASP A 1239 -4.15 47.86 -15.65
N LEU A 1240 -3.31 47.47 -14.68
CA LEU A 1240 -2.08 48.20 -14.35
C LEU A 1240 -0.91 47.35 -13.84
N PHE A 1241 -1.05 46.02 -13.87
CA PHE A 1241 -0.23 45.15 -13.04
C PHE A 1241 1.27 45.23 -13.33
N MET A 1242 1.74 45.04 -14.57
CA MET A 1242 3.18 45.09 -14.85
C MET A 1242 3.80 46.49 -14.72
N ASN A 1243 3.15 47.52 -15.27
CA ASN A 1243 3.66 48.90 -15.23
C ASN A 1243 3.57 49.56 -13.84
N LYS A 1244 2.70 49.09 -12.94
CA LYS A 1244 2.55 49.69 -11.59
C LYS A 1244 2.91 48.77 -10.43
N TYR A 1245 2.69 47.46 -10.51
CA TYR A 1245 3.02 46.55 -9.42
C TYR A 1245 4.53 46.31 -9.38
N TYR A 1246 5.08 45.73 -10.45
CA TYR A 1246 6.49 45.40 -10.56
C TYR A 1246 7.32 46.55 -11.12
N ASN A 1247 6.81 47.33 -12.08
CA ASN A 1247 7.58 48.38 -12.76
C ASN A 1247 8.97 47.85 -13.21
N LEU A 1248 8.95 46.68 -13.85
CA LEU A 1248 10.11 45.91 -14.30
C LEU A 1248 10.45 46.20 -15.76
#